data_AF-A0A922NGA7-F1
#
_entry.id   AF-A0A922NGA7-F1
#
_cell.length_a   1.000
_cell.length_b   1.000
_cell.length_c   1.000
_cell.angle_alpha   90.00
_cell.angle_beta   90.00
_cell.angle_gamma   90.00
#
_symmetry.space_group_name_H-M   'P 1'
#
loop_
_entity.id
_entity.type
_entity.pdbx_description
1 polymer ?
#
loop_
_entity_poly.entity_id
_entity_poly.type
_entity_poly.pdbx_seq_one_letter_code
_entity_poly.pdbx_strand_id
1 'polypeptide(L)'
;MTDAAAQYKKQDGIVSVSADGKTVTWKSASGALPPLSIAIADIGNLQQTPATSAKASIKIVVKEPSPQTGNHTFTFTSTAARNDQQNITSLLRKWIEASKQQSEASPAPVAAAVAATAGAGGDNGASAAMAMAQTVTAAGKDKEETYEDAKLLADTALQMSLLNSSPALRQRFDRALLEKPESVGVLQFSMQFWSTRVHMLRSHATERSQTTGTYNVLSVIKSKSVNGTLMLNLTKEQIELLFRQHPIVQKAYNENVPQLSEGDFWERFFHSRLMKKLKGERIQDKDVSDPKLDKYLTYDEAADSSQDLLASSIPNFINIEANENNHSQKQGNRPDFTMNPSNYEKAPILRVLNRMSEKMMKDVPPSDTSRHGPVGLDEQTYKELRLRDLQLADDDNRVVLKVHDQSRFFSAGQSVHTSTSAATYTKRTPAEALSTLQKDLRKFDEHNGRSSTVDLHSIIDINDESSSDEEGPAPKKTKVGSKSSRSAASSQVLTAVRKRHLHNDDLSSSNSISTSERAKELDVSEVILDDLTMTHNTTVEFLHYFWAVFYSGDPDRANEIARLIETLDKSLDRIKAVADRAEADRVARIEQARRENELSNQRERKKRRFDPEAIKGGKQAINQIVDPLLRAIDAARGQYQKALQEQIARNSANTTA
;
A
#
# COMPACT_ATOMS: atom_id res chain seq x y z
N MET A 1 -5.62 10.44 55.99
CA MET A 1 -6.25 9.11 55.97
C MET A 1 -7.56 9.25 56.70
N THR A 2 -8.65 8.80 56.10
CA THR A 2 -9.95 8.75 56.79
C THR A 2 -10.29 7.28 56.97
N ASP A 3 -10.42 6.90 58.24
CA ASP A 3 -10.49 5.50 58.65
C ASP A 3 -11.83 5.29 59.36
N ALA A 4 -12.53 4.21 59.01
CA ALA A 4 -13.78 3.85 59.68
C ALA A 4 -13.86 2.34 59.92
N ALA A 5 -14.48 1.97 61.05
CA ALA A 5 -14.75 0.58 61.38
C ALA A 5 -15.86 0.02 60.48
N ALA A 6 -15.54 -1.01 59.70
CA ALA A 6 -16.48 -1.68 58.83
C ALA A 6 -16.19 -3.18 58.67
N GLN A 7 -17.27 -3.92 58.56
CA GLN A 7 -17.33 -5.35 58.36
C GLN A 7 -17.32 -5.69 56.86
N TYR A 8 -16.42 -6.57 56.45
CA TYR A 8 -16.32 -7.12 55.09
C TYR A 8 -16.34 -8.65 55.16
N LYS A 9 -17.20 -9.30 54.37
CA LYS A 9 -17.40 -10.78 54.40
C LYS A 9 -17.56 -11.35 55.84
N LYS A 10 -18.35 -10.68 56.67
CA LYS A 10 -18.60 -11.03 58.10
C LYS A 10 -17.39 -10.92 59.03
N GLN A 11 -16.29 -10.27 58.61
CA GLN A 11 -15.15 -9.98 59.47
C GLN A 11 -15.05 -8.48 59.75
N ASP A 12 -14.80 -8.15 61.01
CA ASP A 12 -14.65 -6.77 61.44
C ASP A 12 -13.25 -6.25 61.10
N GLY A 13 -13.19 -5.03 60.60
CA GLY A 13 -11.95 -4.40 60.17
C GLY A 13 -12.09 -2.90 60.01
N ILE A 14 -11.06 -2.28 59.45
CA ILE A 14 -10.99 -0.85 59.21
C ILE A 14 -10.86 -0.62 57.71
N VAL A 15 -11.79 0.17 57.14
CA VAL A 15 -11.67 0.73 55.79
C VAL A 15 -10.95 2.06 55.89
N SER A 16 -9.89 2.23 55.12
CA SER A 16 -9.16 3.48 54.99
C SER A 16 -9.05 3.89 53.54
N VAL A 17 -9.25 5.18 53.29
CA VAL A 17 -8.98 5.81 51.98
C VAL A 17 -7.61 6.50 52.06
N SER A 18 -6.72 6.14 51.14
CA SER A 18 -5.37 6.71 51.07
C SER A 18 -5.44 8.24 50.90
N ALA A 19 -4.52 8.96 51.54
CA ALA A 19 -4.43 10.42 51.44
C ALA A 19 -4.16 10.88 49.99
N ASP A 20 -3.50 10.03 49.20
CA ASP A 20 -3.18 10.29 47.79
C ASP A 20 -4.38 10.05 46.85
N GLY A 21 -5.52 9.56 47.37
CA GLY A 21 -6.73 9.35 46.58
C GLY A 21 -6.63 8.23 45.54
N LYS A 22 -5.62 7.36 45.64
CA LYS A 22 -5.33 6.31 44.65
C LYS A 22 -5.92 4.95 44.99
N THR A 23 -5.99 4.61 46.28
CA THR A 23 -6.41 3.26 46.74
C THR A 23 -7.35 3.32 47.95
N VAL A 24 -8.27 2.36 47.98
CA VAL A 24 -9.15 2.04 49.10
C VAL A 24 -8.67 0.74 49.70
N THR A 25 -8.28 0.76 50.98
CA THR A 25 -7.76 -0.41 51.67
C THR A 25 -8.68 -0.84 52.80
N TRP A 26 -8.90 -2.16 52.93
CA TRP A 26 -9.55 -2.75 54.09
C TRP A 26 -8.58 -3.70 54.81
N LYS A 27 -8.44 -3.53 56.13
CA LYS A 27 -7.61 -4.36 56.99
C LYS A 27 -8.47 -5.04 58.06
N SER A 28 -8.36 -6.36 58.17
CA SER A 28 -9.03 -7.14 59.22
C SER A 28 -8.47 -6.80 60.61
N ALA A 29 -9.33 -6.66 61.61
CA ALA A 29 -8.92 -6.46 63.00
C ALA A 29 -8.37 -7.74 63.65
N SER A 30 -8.70 -8.92 63.11
CA SER A 30 -8.31 -10.23 63.63
C SER A 30 -7.24 -10.95 62.78
N GLY A 31 -6.76 -10.32 61.70
CA GLY A 31 -5.68 -10.86 60.84
C GLY A 31 -6.05 -12.09 60.00
N ALA A 32 -7.31 -12.54 60.01
CA ALA A 32 -7.75 -13.78 59.37
C ALA A 32 -8.01 -13.67 57.84
N LEU A 33 -8.18 -12.47 57.29
CA LEU A 33 -8.28 -12.21 55.85
C LEU A 33 -7.12 -11.34 55.38
N PRO A 34 -6.56 -11.60 54.17
CA PRO A 34 -5.54 -10.73 53.60
C PRO A 34 -6.09 -9.32 53.38
N PRO A 35 -5.25 -8.27 53.52
CA PRO A 35 -5.69 -6.90 53.31
C PRO A 35 -6.17 -6.70 51.86
N LEU A 36 -7.37 -6.16 51.69
CA LEU A 36 -7.96 -5.86 50.39
C LEU A 36 -7.55 -4.45 49.98
N SER A 37 -7.03 -4.27 48.75
CA SER A 37 -6.58 -2.97 48.24
C SER A 37 -7.13 -2.73 46.84
N ILE A 38 -8.17 -1.91 46.73
CA ILE A 38 -8.86 -1.58 45.46
C ILE A 38 -8.31 -0.26 44.93
N ALA A 39 -7.90 -0.21 43.67
CA ALA A 39 -7.52 1.03 43.00
C ALA A 39 -8.77 1.83 42.61
N ILE A 40 -8.77 3.15 42.86
CA ILE A 40 -9.94 4.00 42.62
C ILE A 40 -10.25 4.14 41.11
N ALA A 41 -9.23 4.04 40.26
CA ALA A 41 -9.37 4.07 38.80
C ALA A 41 -10.17 2.86 38.25
N ASP A 42 -10.18 1.74 38.96
CA ASP A 42 -10.84 0.50 38.52
C ASP A 42 -12.33 0.43 38.99
N ILE A 43 -12.79 1.42 39.77
CA ILE A 43 -14.15 1.46 40.31
C ILE A 43 -15.12 1.92 39.21
N GLY A 44 -15.95 1.00 38.73
CA GLY A 44 -16.97 1.28 37.72
C GLY A 44 -18.28 1.84 38.31
N ASN A 45 -18.69 1.37 39.50
CA ASN A 45 -19.93 1.85 40.13
C ASN A 45 -19.82 1.82 41.66
N LEU A 46 -20.38 2.84 42.31
CA LEU A 46 -20.41 3.01 43.76
C LEU A 46 -21.86 3.15 44.24
N GLN A 47 -22.33 2.16 45.01
CA GLN A 47 -23.70 2.13 45.55
C GLN A 47 -23.68 2.34 47.07
N GLN A 48 -24.62 3.15 47.57
CA GLN A 48 -24.79 3.44 48.99
C GLN A 48 -26.20 3.04 49.43
N THR A 49 -26.36 2.52 50.65
CA THR A 49 -27.68 2.25 51.21
C THR A 49 -28.45 3.54 51.58
N PRO A 50 -29.77 3.58 51.36
CA PRO A 50 -30.59 4.77 51.65
C PRO A 50 -30.67 5.07 53.15
N ALA A 51 -31.08 6.29 53.50
CA ALA A 51 -31.22 6.73 54.89
C ALA A 51 -32.24 5.92 55.71
N THR A 52 -33.18 5.25 55.04
CA THR A 52 -34.25 4.45 55.65
C THR A 52 -33.83 3.05 56.11
N SER A 53 -32.65 2.54 55.71
CA SER A 53 -32.21 1.19 56.08
C SER A 53 -31.62 1.10 57.50
N ALA A 54 -31.86 0.04 58.25
CA ALA A 54 -31.22 -0.11 59.56
C ALA A 54 -29.69 -0.34 59.47
N LYS A 55 -29.19 -0.83 58.33
CA LYS A 55 -27.76 -1.11 58.07
C LYS A 55 -27.15 -0.06 57.14
N ALA A 56 -25.99 0.48 57.54
CA ALA A 56 -25.18 1.39 56.74
C ALA A 56 -24.13 0.60 55.97
N SER A 57 -24.23 0.49 54.64
CA SER A 57 -23.24 -0.21 53.82
C SER A 57 -22.94 0.48 52.50
N ILE A 58 -21.73 0.28 52.00
CA ILE A 58 -21.27 0.73 50.67
C ILE A 58 -20.92 -0.51 49.84
N LYS A 59 -21.34 -0.51 48.58
CA LYS A 59 -20.99 -1.54 47.59
C LYS A 59 -20.16 -0.92 46.47
N ILE A 60 -18.92 -1.40 46.32
CA ILE A 60 -17.96 -1.01 45.30
C ILE A 60 -17.96 -2.08 44.21
N VAL A 61 -18.18 -1.68 42.96
CA VAL A 61 -18.15 -2.55 41.78
C VAL A 61 -16.90 -2.23 40.98
N VAL A 62 -15.99 -3.18 40.87
CA VAL A 62 -14.73 -3.06 40.11
C VAL A 62 -14.91 -3.67 38.73
N LYS A 63 -14.53 -2.95 37.66
CA LYS A 63 -14.66 -3.39 36.25
C LYS A 63 -13.41 -4.19 35.82
N GLU A 64 -13.57 -5.16 34.93
CA GLU A 64 -12.43 -5.85 34.28
C GLU A 64 -11.56 -4.84 33.51
N PRO A 65 -10.21 -4.95 33.55
CA PRO A 65 -9.41 -6.17 33.75
C PRO A 65 -8.65 -6.29 35.09
N SER A 66 -9.10 -5.64 36.17
CA SER A 66 -8.38 -5.62 37.44
C SER A 66 -8.41 -6.99 38.17
N PRO A 67 -7.32 -7.43 38.85
CA PRO A 67 -7.25 -8.73 39.56
C PRO A 67 -8.22 -8.85 40.75
N GLN A 68 -8.90 -7.77 41.14
CA GLN A 68 -9.94 -7.74 42.18
C GLN A 68 -11.33 -7.49 41.58
N THR A 69 -11.61 -8.04 40.40
CA THR A 69 -12.92 -7.94 39.75
C THR A 69 -14.00 -8.57 40.64
N GLY A 70 -15.05 -7.80 40.94
CA GLY A 70 -16.16 -8.27 41.78
C GLY A 70 -16.89 -7.17 42.54
N ASN A 71 -17.93 -7.61 43.26
CA ASN A 71 -18.76 -6.74 44.10
C ASN A 71 -18.27 -6.79 45.56
N HIS A 72 -17.71 -5.68 46.06
CA HIS A 72 -17.22 -5.57 47.44
C HIS A 72 -18.20 -4.77 48.29
N THR A 73 -18.83 -5.41 49.28
CA THR A 73 -19.80 -4.76 50.18
C THR A 73 -19.19 -4.59 51.58
N PHE A 74 -19.09 -3.34 52.04
CA PHE A 74 -18.59 -2.95 53.36
C PHE A 74 -19.76 -2.46 54.22
N THR A 75 -19.93 -3.03 55.41
CA THR A 75 -20.99 -2.65 56.37
C THR A 75 -20.38 -1.93 57.55
N PHE A 76 -20.74 -0.68 57.82
CA PHE A 76 -20.14 0.11 58.90
C PHE A 76 -20.67 -0.31 60.28
N THR A 77 -19.76 -0.50 61.24
CA THR A 77 -20.05 -1.00 62.60
C THR A 77 -19.77 0.02 63.71
N SER A 78 -19.31 1.22 63.35
CA SER A 78 -19.06 2.34 64.27
C SER A 78 -20.34 2.87 64.95
N THR A 79 -20.22 3.45 66.15
CA THR A 79 -21.32 4.15 66.85
C THR A 79 -21.87 5.34 66.04
N ALA A 80 -21.08 5.87 65.09
CA ALA A 80 -21.46 6.90 64.13
C ALA A 80 -21.49 6.36 62.67
N ALA A 81 -21.87 5.09 62.46
CA ALA A 81 -21.83 4.38 61.18
C ALA A 81 -22.42 5.15 59.98
N ARG A 82 -23.45 5.99 60.19
CA ARG A 82 -24.08 6.79 59.14
C ARG A 82 -23.24 8.00 58.70
N ASN A 83 -22.61 8.67 59.66
CA ASN A 83 -21.70 9.79 59.36
C ASN A 83 -20.43 9.27 58.68
N ASP A 84 -19.90 8.13 59.15
CA ASP A 84 -18.72 7.49 58.56
C ASP A 84 -18.98 7.02 57.12
N GLN A 85 -20.17 6.45 56.86
CA GLN A 85 -20.62 6.08 55.52
C GLN A 85 -20.68 7.30 54.57
N GLN A 86 -21.22 8.43 55.03
CA GLN A 86 -21.31 9.65 54.22
C GLN A 86 -19.92 10.26 53.95
N ASN A 87 -19.05 10.31 54.96
CA ASN A 87 -17.69 10.82 54.84
C ASN A 87 -16.85 9.99 53.85
N ILE A 88 -16.88 8.66 53.95
CA ILE A 88 -16.15 7.80 53.01
C ILE A 88 -16.77 7.85 51.61
N THR A 89 -18.10 7.84 51.48
CA THR A 89 -18.75 7.89 50.15
C THR A 89 -18.46 9.22 49.43
N SER A 90 -18.52 10.35 50.14
CA SER A 90 -18.24 11.67 49.57
C SER A 90 -16.78 11.82 49.13
N LEU A 91 -15.83 11.30 49.92
CA LEU A 91 -14.42 11.25 49.53
C LEU A 91 -14.19 10.36 48.32
N LEU A 92 -14.77 9.16 48.29
CA LEU A 92 -14.65 8.26 47.14
C LEU A 92 -15.23 8.87 45.87
N ARG A 93 -16.40 9.52 45.93
CA ARG A 93 -16.98 10.22 44.78
C ARG A 93 -16.07 11.32 44.26
N LYS A 94 -15.52 12.15 45.16
CA LYS A 94 -14.57 13.21 44.80
C LYS A 94 -13.34 12.67 44.07
N TRP A 95 -12.77 11.56 44.55
CA TRP A 95 -11.58 10.94 43.93
C TRP A 95 -11.89 10.18 42.64
N ILE A 96 -13.06 9.53 42.53
CA ILE A 96 -13.52 8.88 41.28
C ILE A 96 -13.74 9.94 40.19
N GLU A 97 -14.34 11.07 40.53
CA GLU A 97 -14.58 12.17 39.59
C GLU A 97 -13.26 12.82 39.14
N ALA A 98 -12.31 13.04 40.06
CA ALA A 98 -10.96 13.49 39.72
C ALA A 98 -10.21 12.50 38.82
N SER A 99 -10.33 11.19 39.09
CA SER A 99 -9.73 10.14 38.26
C SER A 99 -10.35 10.10 36.86
N LYS A 100 -11.67 10.31 36.74
CA LYS A 100 -12.36 10.36 35.44
C LYS A 100 -11.94 11.58 34.62
N GLN A 101 -11.82 12.76 35.24
CA GLN A 101 -11.32 13.97 34.59
C GLN A 101 -9.86 13.84 34.12
N GLN A 102 -9.02 13.15 34.89
CA GLN A 102 -7.63 12.91 34.52
C GLN A 102 -7.47 11.89 33.38
N SER A 103 -8.46 11.01 33.18
CA SER A 103 -8.53 10.07 32.06
C SER A 103 -8.99 10.73 30.76
N GLU A 104 -9.71 11.85 30.84
CA GLU A 104 -10.17 12.65 29.69
C GLU A 104 -9.14 13.69 29.21
N ALA A 105 -8.07 13.95 29.99
CA ALA A 105 -7.07 14.97 29.72
C ALA A 105 -5.74 14.42 29.12
N SER A 106 -5.82 13.55 28.11
CA SER A 106 -4.69 13.25 27.22
C SER A 106 -5.05 13.65 25.78
N PRO A 107 -4.19 14.39 25.06
CA PRO A 107 -4.60 15.15 23.88
C PRO A 107 -4.69 14.27 22.63
N ALA A 108 -5.87 14.24 22.01
CA ALA A 108 -6.02 13.91 20.60
C ALA A 108 -5.94 15.21 19.75
N PRO A 109 -5.38 15.15 18.53
CA PRO A 109 -5.12 16.33 17.71
C PRO A 109 -6.39 16.96 17.16
N VAL A 110 -6.33 18.29 17.08
CA VAL A 110 -7.31 19.24 16.56
C VAL A 110 -7.79 18.89 15.14
N ALA A 111 -9.10 18.70 14.99
CA ALA A 111 -9.82 18.94 13.74
C ALA A 111 -10.89 20.02 14.00
N ALA A 112 -10.80 21.08 13.20
CA ALA A 112 -11.59 22.29 13.29
C ALA A 112 -13.08 22.02 13.06
N ALA A 113 -13.91 22.54 13.98
CA ALA A 113 -15.35 22.67 13.78
C ALA A 113 -15.64 23.93 12.96
N VAL A 114 -16.18 23.75 11.76
CA VAL A 114 -16.88 24.80 11.02
C VAL A 114 -18.38 24.53 11.15
N ALA A 115 -19.05 25.46 11.81
CA ALA A 115 -20.46 25.84 11.74
C ALA A 115 -21.58 24.77 11.86
N ALA A 116 -22.49 24.96 12.82
CA ALA A 116 -23.90 25.23 12.53
C ALA A 116 -24.71 25.48 13.81
N THR A 117 -25.52 26.52 13.74
CA THR A 117 -26.44 27.03 14.75
C THR A 117 -27.61 26.11 15.03
N ALA A 118 -28.05 26.14 16.30
CA ALA A 118 -29.22 25.47 16.85
C ALA A 118 -30.54 25.83 16.16
N GLY A 119 -31.48 24.87 16.14
CA GLY A 119 -32.87 25.10 15.74
C GLY A 119 -33.76 23.86 15.81
N ALA A 120 -34.18 23.50 17.04
CA ALA A 120 -35.46 22.90 17.43
C ALA A 120 -35.99 21.60 16.77
N GLY A 121 -36.13 20.55 17.61
CA GLY A 121 -37.40 19.82 17.74
C GLY A 121 -37.45 18.36 17.28
N GLY A 122 -37.54 17.44 18.25
CA GLY A 122 -38.39 16.24 18.14
C GLY A 122 -37.75 14.91 17.74
N ASP A 123 -37.55 14.07 18.75
CA ASP A 123 -37.83 12.61 18.79
C ASP A 123 -37.23 11.70 17.70
N ASN A 124 -36.23 10.88 18.09
CA ASN A 124 -36.23 9.42 17.90
C ASN A 124 -34.87 8.81 18.32
N GLY A 125 -34.94 7.71 19.09
CA GLY A 125 -33.79 6.97 19.57
C GLY A 125 -32.91 6.43 18.45
N ALA A 126 -31.63 6.80 18.46
CA ALA A 126 -30.61 6.17 17.65
C ALA A 126 -30.38 4.73 18.18
N SER A 127 -30.83 3.75 17.39
CA SER A 127 -30.71 2.34 17.70
C SER A 127 -29.24 1.89 17.69
N ALA A 128 -28.89 0.92 18.55
CA ALA A 128 -27.58 0.29 18.68
C ALA A 128 -26.98 -0.20 17.34
N ALA A 129 -27.80 -0.39 16.31
CA ALA A 129 -27.39 -0.69 14.94
C ALA A 129 -26.46 0.38 14.33
N MET A 130 -26.65 1.68 14.62
CA MET A 130 -25.76 2.73 14.08
C MET A 130 -24.40 2.75 14.77
N ALA A 131 -24.33 2.45 16.07
CA ALA A 131 -23.07 2.32 16.79
C ALA A 131 -22.27 1.09 16.32
N MET A 132 -22.96 -0.03 16.05
CA MET A 132 -22.33 -1.24 15.54
C MET A 132 -21.85 -1.08 14.08
N ALA A 133 -22.61 -0.36 13.25
CA ALA A 133 -22.20 -0.02 11.88
C ALA A 133 -20.89 0.81 11.86
N GLN A 134 -20.74 1.77 12.78
CA GLN A 134 -19.49 2.54 12.93
C GLN A 134 -18.30 1.66 13.36
N THR A 135 -18.49 0.70 14.27
CA THR A 135 -17.41 -0.19 14.72
C THR A 135 -16.96 -1.20 13.65
N VAL A 136 -17.86 -1.68 12.80
CA VAL A 136 -17.51 -2.64 11.72
C VAL A 136 -16.81 -1.94 10.56
N THR A 137 -17.14 -0.67 10.27
CA THR A 137 -16.39 0.15 9.30
C THR A 137 -14.97 0.51 9.75
N ALA A 138 -14.70 0.52 11.06
CA ALA A 138 -13.37 0.80 11.60
C ALA A 138 -12.39 -0.38 11.38
N ALA A 139 -12.83 -1.63 11.58
CA ALA A 139 -11.96 -2.81 11.46
C ALA A 139 -11.50 -3.13 10.01
N GLY A 140 -12.28 -2.70 9.01
CA GLY A 140 -11.90 -2.82 7.58
C GLY A 140 -11.02 -1.66 7.08
N LYS A 141 -11.14 -0.50 7.72
CA LYS A 141 -10.26 0.66 7.50
C LYS A 141 -8.83 0.35 7.94
N ASP A 142 -8.63 -0.37 9.03
CA ASP A 142 -7.29 -0.64 9.57
C ASP A 142 -6.30 -1.24 8.55
N LYS A 143 -6.75 -2.05 7.58
CA LYS A 143 -5.89 -2.67 6.54
C LYS A 143 -5.65 -1.77 5.32
N GLU A 144 -6.60 -0.92 4.94
CA GLU A 144 -6.40 0.06 3.87
C GLU A 144 -5.62 1.27 4.39
N GLU A 145 -5.86 1.68 5.65
CA GLU A 145 -5.10 2.69 6.40
C GLU A 145 -3.65 2.26 6.67
N THR A 146 -3.33 0.95 6.66
CA THR A 146 -1.92 0.51 6.76
C THR A 146 -1.07 0.84 5.53
N TYR A 147 -1.67 1.00 4.35
CA TYR A 147 -0.95 1.29 3.10
C TYR A 147 -1.22 2.69 2.55
N GLU A 148 -1.79 3.58 3.39
CA GLU A 148 -1.98 4.98 3.05
C GLU A 148 -0.66 5.70 2.80
N ASP A 149 -0.69 6.59 1.81
CA ASP A 149 0.49 7.30 1.30
C ASP A 149 1.15 8.14 2.40
N ALA A 150 0.35 8.80 3.24
CA ALA A 150 0.85 9.62 4.34
C ALA A 150 1.64 8.79 5.37
N LYS A 151 1.18 7.57 5.67
CA LYS A 151 1.83 6.66 6.62
C LYS A 151 3.12 6.09 6.03
N LEU A 152 3.11 5.72 4.74
CA LEU A 152 4.30 5.26 4.03
C LEU A 152 5.38 6.34 3.89
N LEU A 153 4.97 7.60 3.72
CA LEU A 153 5.88 8.75 3.67
C LEU A 153 6.45 9.11 5.05
N ALA A 154 5.73 8.82 6.13
CA ALA A 154 6.22 9.02 7.50
C ALA A 154 7.19 7.91 7.97
N ASP A 155 7.09 6.70 7.42
CA ASP A 155 7.94 5.57 7.80
C ASP A 155 9.35 5.65 7.18
N THR A 156 10.26 6.30 7.91
CA THR A 156 11.67 6.43 7.50
C THR A 156 12.45 5.11 7.55
N ALA A 157 12.05 4.16 8.39
CA ALA A 157 12.72 2.85 8.48
C ALA A 157 12.41 2.01 7.24
N LEU A 158 11.17 2.07 6.75
CA LEU A 158 10.78 1.46 5.48
C LEU A 158 11.55 2.08 4.31
N GLN A 159 11.63 3.41 4.25
CA GLN A 159 12.39 4.14 3.23
C GLN A 159 13.86 3.73 3.19
N MET A 160 14.53 3.68 4.35
CA MET A 160 15.92 3.22 4.44
C MET A 160 16.08 1.76 4.03
N SER A 161 15.12 0.89 4.39
CA SER A 161 15.16 -0.51 3.96
C SER A 161 15.06 -0.66 2.44
N LEU A 162 14.21 0.14 1.79
CA LEU A 162 14.08 0.17 0.33
C LEU A 162 15.37 0.69 -0.33
N LEU A 163 15.98 1.76 0.21
CA LEU A 163 17.27 2.26 -0.28
C LEU A 163 18.39 1.21 -0.14
N ASN A 164 18.39 0.42 0.93
CA ASN A 164 19.39 -0.63 1.13
C ASN A 164 19.17 -1.84 0.21
N SER A 165 17.91 -2.16 -0.12
CA SER A 165 17.59 -3.24 -1.09
C SER A 165 18.00 -2.89 -2.53
N SER A 166 17.99 -1.59 -2.88
CA SER A 166 18.17 -1.13 -4.26
C SER A 166 19.33 -0.13 -4.39
N PRO A 167 20.55 -0.59 -4.78
CA PRO A 167 21.72 0.27 -4.85
C PRO A 167 21.58 1.40 -5.87
N ALA A 168 20.88 1.17 -6.98
CA ALA A 168 20.61 2.19 -7.99
C ALA A 168 19.73 3.34 -7.45
N LEU A 169 18.72 3.02 -6.62
CA LEU A 169 17.86 4.04 -6.00
C LEU A 169 18.65 4.85 -4.98
N ARG A 170 19.51 4.19 -4.19
CA ARG A 170 20.40 4.86 -3.25
C ARG A 170 21.35 5.84 -3.93
N GLN A 171 22.00 5.43 -5.02
CA GLN A 171 22.86 6.33 -5.80
C GLN A 171 22.09 7.56 -6.33
N ARG A 172 20.85 7.35 -6.82
CA ARG A 172 19.98 8.45 -7.25
C ARG A 172 19.66 9.42 -6.11
N PHE A 173 19.29 8.87 -4.95
CA PHE A 173 18.95 9.66 -3.77
C PHE A 173 20.16 10.45 -3.25
N ASP A 174 21.30 9.79 -3.06
CA ASP A 174 22.52 10.41 -2.53
C ASP A 174 23.03 11.53 -3.46
N ARG A 175 23.00 11.29 -4.78
CA ARG A 175 23.44 12.29 -5.76
C ARG A 175 22.49 13.47 -5.85
N ALA A 176 21.18 13.24 -5.86
CA ALA A 176 20.20 14.31 -5.87
C ALA A 176 20.22 15.12 -4.56
N LEU A 177 20.54 14.48 -3.43
CA LEU A 177 20.75 15.14 -2.15
C LEU A 177 21.98 16.05 -2.16
N LEU A 178 23.09 15.63 -2.80
CA LEU A 178 24.28 16.47 -2.96
C LEU A 178 24.03 17.71 -3.84
N GLU A 179 23.14 17.58 -4.81
CA GLU A 179 22.89 18.61 -5.83
C GLU A 179 21.70 19.51 -5.51
N LYS A 180 21.06 19.30 -4.35
CA LYS A 180 19.91 20.06 -3.91
C LYS A 180 20.25 21.55 -3.71
N PRO A 181 19.32 22.47 -3.98
CA PRO A 181 19.51 23.88 -3.62
C PRO A 181 19.50 24.07 -2.10
N GLU A 182 20.28 25.02 -1.58
CA GLU A 182 20.39 25.30 -0.14
C GLU A 182 19.07 25.73 0.51
N SER A 183 18.17 26.34 -0.28
CA SER A 183 16.84 26.75 0.18
C SER A 183 15.91 25.58 0.50
N VAL A 184 16.21 24.37 0.00
CA VAL A 184 15.38 23.19 0.21
C VAL A 184 15.98 22.35 1.34
N GLY A 185 15.23 22.27 2.44
CA GLY A 185 15.56 21.41 3.57
C GLY A 185 15.63 19.95 3.14
N VAL A 186 16.52 19.16 3.77
CA VAL A 186 16.69 17.73 3.48
C VAL A 186 15.36 16.98 3.60
N LEU A 187 14.54 17.33 4.60
CA LEU A 187 13.23 16.73 4.84
C LEU A 187 12.24 17.02 3.71
N GLN A 188 12.21 18.25 3.19
CA GLN A 188 11.32 18.63 2.08
C GLN A 188 11.71 17.89 0.81
N PHE A 189 13.01 17.82 0.53
CA PHE A 189 13.53 17.04 -0.58
C PHE A 189 13.18 15.55 -0.45
N SER A 190 13.38 14.94 0.74
CA SER A 190 13.09 13.52 0.94
C SER A 190 11.59 13.22 0.78
N MET A 191 10.70 14.06 1.31
CA MET A 191 9.27 13.88 1.14
C MET A 191 8.87 13.91 -0.34
N GLN A 192 9.44 14.84 -1.11
CA GLN A 192 9.15 14.95 -2.54
C GLN A 192 9.72 13.77 -3.34
N PHE A 193 10.96 13.36 -3.03
CA PHE A 193 11.59 12.18 -3.62
C PHE A 193 10.76 10.90 -3.41
N TRP A 194 10.18 10.73 -2.21
CA TRP A 194 9.32 9.60 -1.89
C TRP A 194 7.89 9.75 -2.40
N SER A 195 7.37 10.98 -2.55
CA SER A 195 6.02 11.23 -3.07
C SER A 195 5.84 10.70 -4.51
N THR A 196 6.88 10.77 -5.34
CA THR A 196 6.87 10.20 -6.70
C THR A 196 6.98 8.68 -6.69
N ARG A 197 7.46 8.10 -5.58
CA ARG A 197 7.80 6.67 -5.42
C ARG A 197 6.98 5.96 -4.37
N VAL A 198 5.82 6.50 -4.00
CA VAL A 198 4.95 5.86 -3.01
C VAL A 198 4.56 4.46 -3.45
N HIS A 199 4.40 4.22 -4.75
CA HIS A 199 4.15 2.88 -5.30
C HIS A 199 5.26 1.87 -4.98
N MET A 200 6.53 2.28 -4.98
CA MET A 200 7.66 1.43 -4.59
C MET A 200 7.70 1.18 -3.09
N LEU A 201 7.39 2.19 -2.28
CA LEU A 201 7.26 2.01 -0.83
C LEU A 201 6.09 1.09 -0.51
N ARG A 202 4.97 1.21 -1.23
CA ARG A 202 3.81 0.33 -1.09
C ARG A 202 4.14 -1.09 -1.51
N SER A 203 4.79 -1.30 -2.65
CA SER A 203 5.20 -2.64 -3.09
C SER A 203 6.15 -3.28 -2.07
N HIS A 204 7.16 -2.54 -1.61
CA HIS A 204 8.11 -3.04 -0.62
C HIS A 204 7.45 -3.30 0.75
N ALA A 205 6.50 -2.45 1.17
CA ALA A 205 5.69 -2.69 2.35
C ALA A 205 4.85 -3.97 2.20
N THR A 206 4.24 -4.17 1.02
CA THR A 206 3.47 -5.39 0.75
C THR A 206 4.36 -6.62 0.75
N GLU A 207 5.52 -6.59 0.08
CA GLU A 207 6.50 -7.69 0.06
C GLU A 207 7.00 -8.04 1.47
N ARG A 208 7.30 -7.03 2.29
CA ARG A 208 7.74 -7.25 3.68
C ARG A 208 6.61 -7.77 4.57
N SER A 209 5.38 -7.41 4.28
CA SER A 209 4.19 -7.90 5.00
C SER A 209 3.73 -9.28 4.51
N GLN A 210 4.24 -9.78 3.39
CA GLN A 210 3.92 -11.11 2.90
C GLN A 210 4.57 -12.16 3.81
N THR A 211 3.74 -12.85 4.58
CA THR A 211 4.15 -14.05 5.31
C THR A 211 3.87 -15.29 4.47
N THR A 212 4.68 -16.32 4.66
CA THR A 212 4.38 -17.62 4.07
C THR A 212 3.07 -18.16 4.64
N GLY A 213 2.26 -18.79 3.79
CA GLY A 213 1.01 -19.41 4.24
C GLY A 213 1.26 -20.49 5.28
N THR A 214 0.39 -20.59 6.28
CA THR A 214 0.49 -21.64 7.31
C THR A 214 0.29 -23.01 6.66
N TYR A 215 1.22 -23.94 6.86
CA TYR A 215 1.14 -25.33 6.39
C TYR A 215 1.38 -26.31 7.54
N ASN A 216 0.96 -27.57 7.42
CA ASN A 216 1.14 -28.56 8.48
C ASN A 216 2.63 -28.86 8.76
N VAL A 217 3.20 -28.23 9.80
CA VAL A 217 4.63 -28.33 10.15
C VAL A 217 5.03 -29.74 10.56
N LEU A 218 4.17 -30.41 11.34
CA LEU A 218 4.40 -31.76 11.85
C LEU A 218 4.49 -32.83 10.75
N SER A 219 3.93 -32.56 9.56
CA SER A 219 4.03 -33.46 8.40
C SER A 219 5.32 -33.29 7.59
N VAL A 220 5.94 -32.11 7.64
CA VAL A 220 7.12 -31.76 6.86
C VAL A 220 8.41 -32.10 7.61
N ILE A 221 8.39 -31.99 8.95
CA ILE A 221 9.54 -32.34 9.79
C ILE A 221 9.73 -33.87 9.77
N LYS A 222 10.73 -34.31 9.01
CA LYS A 222 11.21 -35.69 9.03
C LYS A 222 12.48 -35.76 9.86
N SER A 223 12.55 -36.72 10.75
CA SER A 223 13.78 -36.98 11.49
C SER A 223 14.83 -37.59 10.56
N LYS A 224 16.06 -37.06 10.62
CA LYS A 224 17.22 -37.60 9.89
C LYS A 224 18.15 -38.25 10.91
N SER A 225 18.46 -39.53 10.71
CA SER A 225 19.48 -40.20 11.52
C SER A 225 20.85 -39.85 10.94
N VAL A 226 21.69 -39.19 11.73
CA VAL A 226 23.09 -38.90 11.40
C VAL A 226 23.94 -39.48 12.53
N ASN A 227 24.71 -40.53 12.24
CA ASN A 227 25.61 -41.19 13.19
C ASN A 227 24.94 -41.86 14.40
N GLY A 228 23.77 -42.49 14.22
CA GLY A 228 23.09 -43.24 15.28
C GLY A 228 22.40 -42.38 16.35
N THR A 229 22.64 -41.06 16.35
CA THR A 229 21.89 -40.07 17.14
C THR A 229 21.00 -39.25 16.21
N LEU A 230 19.72 -39.12 16.56
CA LEU A 230 18.72 -38.53 15.68
C LEU A 230 18.76 -37.00 15.76
N MET A 231 19.54 -36.36 14.90
CA MET A 231 19.63 -34.90 14.87
C MET A 231 18.48 -34.30 14.03
N LEU A 232 17.69 -33.43 14.65
CA LEU A 232 16.59 -32.73 14.00
C LEU A 232 17.05 -31.32 13.62
N ASN A 233 17.19 -31.07 12.33
CA ASN A 233 17.47 -29.72 11.83
C ASN A 233 16.16 -28.93 11.75
N LEU A 234 15.77 -28.32 12.88
CA LEU A 234 14.59 -27.47 12.97
C LEU A 234 14.99 -26.01 12.73
N THR A 235 14.34 -25.33 11.78
CA THR A 235 14.56 -23.87 11.61
C THR A 235 13.77 -23.08 12.64
N LYS A 236 14.23 -21.87 12.99
CA LYS A 236 13.52 -20.98 13.93
C LYS A 236 12.09 -20.67 13.47
N GLU A 237 11.91 -20.48 12.16
CA GLU A 237 10.60 -20.25 11.54
C GLU A 237 9.68 -21.46 11.71
N GLN A 238 10.20 -22.69 11.60
CA GLN A 238 9.42 -23.90 11.84
C GLN A 238 8.97 -24.02 13.31
N ILE A 239 9.83 -23.62 14.26
CA ILE A 239 9.50 -23.61 15.68
C ILE A 239 8.41 -22.57 15.97
N GLU A 240 8.52 -21.36 15.43
CA GLU A 240 7.50 -20.33 15.58
C GLU A 240 6.16 -20.78 15.00
N LEU A 241 6.17 -21.37 13.79
CA LEU A 241 4.97 -21.91 13.17
C LEU A 241 4.39 -23.07 13.98
N LEU A 242 5.23 -23.91 14.59
CA LEU A 242 4.80 -24.99 15.48
C LEU A 242 4.12 -24.45 16.76
N PHE A 243 4.67 -23.40 17.39
CA PHE A 243 4.05 -22.76 18.54
C PHE A 243 2.74 -22.08 18.18
N ARG A 244 2.70 -21.39 17.03
CA ARG A 244 1.46 -20.81 16.51
C ARG A 244 0.42 -21.88 16.27
N GLN A 245 0.79 -23.05 15.72
CA GLN A 245 -0.12 -24.17 15.44
C GLN A 245 -0.58 -24.91 16.69
N HIS A 246 0.34 -25.20 17.61
CA HIS A 246 0.09 -25.98 18.82
C HIS A 246 0.60 -25.21 20.06
N PRO A 247 -0.24 -24.34 20.66
CA PRO A 247 0.11 -23.59 21.87
C PRO A 247 0.49 -24.47 23.05
N ILE A 248 -0.01 -25.72 23.09
CA ILE A 248 0.37 -26.69 24.12
C ILE A 248 1.87 -27.01 24.08
N VAL A 249 2.48 -26.99 22.89
CA VAL A 249 3.92 -27.21 22.71
C VAL A 249 4.69 -26.01 23.23
N GLN A 250 4.18 -24.79 23.03
CA GLN A 250 4.77 -23.57 23.58
C GLN A 250 4.71 -23.57 25.12
N LYS A 251 3.58 -23.98 25.72
CA LYS A 251 3.46 -24.13 27.18
C LYS A 251 4.45 -25.18 27.71
N ALA A 252 4.50 -26.35 27.06
CA ALA A 252 5.43 -27.42 27.42
C ALA A 252 6.90 -26.99 27.26
N TYR A 253 7.22 -26.18 26.24
CA TYR A 253 8.56 -25.63 26.03
C TYR A 253 8.94 -24.64 27.13
N ASN A 254 8.06 -23.68 27.45
CA ASN A 254 8.31 -22.66 28.48
C ASN A 254 8.45 -23.24 29.89
N GLU A 255 7.73 -24.32 30.21
CA GLU A 255 7.80 -24.98 31.53
C GLU A 255 9.04 -25.88 31.66
N ASN A 256 9.49 -26.52 30.58
CA ASN A 256 10.56 -27.52 30.62
C ASN A 256 11.93 -27.00 30.17
N VAL A 257 12.01 -25.91 29.41
CA VAL A 257 13.26 -25.25 28.99
C VAL A 257 13.37 -23.94 29.79
N PRO A 258 14.42 -23.73 30.61
CA PRO A 258 15.78 -24.27 30.48
C PRO A 258 16.13 -25.52 31.31
N GLN A 259 15.17 -26.15 32.00
CA GLN A 259 15.47 -27.33 32.84
C GLN A 259 16.03 -28.51 32.03
N LEU A 260 15.67 -28.58 30.74
CA LEU A 260 16.24 -29.46 29.73
C LEU A 260 16.90 -28.61 28.62
N SER A 261 17.90 -29.14 27.93
CA SER A 261 18.46 -28.48 26.76
C SER A 261 17.44 -28.49 25.62
N GLU A 262 17.48 -27.48 24.74
CA GLU A 262 16.57 -27.37 23.59
C GLU A 262 16.63 -28.62 22.70
N GLY A 263 17.84 -29.14 22.44
CA GLY A 263 18.04 -30.36 21.65
C GLY A 263 17.41 -31.60 22.29
N ASP A 264 17.58 -31.80 23.60
CA ASP A 264 17.02 -32.95 24.32
C ASP A 264 15.49 -32.82 24.47
N PHE A 265 14.97 -31.60 24.62
CA PHE A 265 13.51 -31.36 24.61
C PHE A 265 12.90 -31.76 23.28
N TRP A 266 13.47 -31.31 22.16
CA TRP A 266 12.93 -31.65 20.85
C TRP A 266 13.06 -33.15 20.57
N GLU A 267 14.20 -33.77 20.88
CA GLU A 267 14.37 -35.21 20.71
C GLU A 267 13.28 -36.01 21.45
N ARG A 268 13.02 -35.70 22.73
CA ARG A 268 11.95 -36.34 23.51
C ARG A 268 10.56 -36.02 22.95
N PHE A 269 10.32 -34.76 22.58
CA PHE A 269 9.04 -34.34 22.02
C PHE A 269 8.65 -35.13 20.77
N PHE A 270 9.56 -35.31 19.80
CA PHE A 270 9.24 -36.02 18.56
C PHE A 270 9.01 -37.54 18.74
N HIS A 271 9.53 -38.14 19.82
CA HIS A 271 9.26 -39.54 20.17
C HIS A 271 8.07 -39.72 21.12
N SER A 272 7.65 -38.64 21.78
CA SER A 272 6.61 -38.69 22.80
C SER A 272 5.23 -39.04 22.24
N ARG A 273 4.37 -39.53 23.13
CA ARG A 273 2.93 -39.76 22.87
C ARG A 273 2.20 -38.46 22.52
N LEU A 274 2.71 -37.31 22.98
CA LEU A 274 2.15 -35.99 22.67
C LEU A 274 2.25 -35.66 21.18
N MET A 275 3.39 -35.93 20.54
CA MET A 275 3.57 -35.75 19.10
C MET A 275 2.61 -36.66 18.30
N LYS A 276 2.45 -37.92 18.73
CA LYS A 276 1.49 -38.86 18.11
C LYS A 276 0.05 -38.38 18.23
N LYS A 277 -0.35 -37.88 19.41
CA LYS A 277 -1.66 -37.26 19.65
C LYS A 277 -1.86 -36.05 18.73
N LEU A 278 -0.85 -35.17 18.63
CA LEU A 278 -0.88 -33.98 17.78
C LEU A 278 -0.92 -34.29 16.29
N LYS A 279 -0.33 -35.41 15.85
CA LYS A 279 -0.40 -35.92 14.48
C LYS A 279 -1.69 -36.70 14.20
N GLY A 280 -2.47 -37.03 15.24
CA GLY A 280 -3.68 -37.84 15.13
C GLY A 280 -3.42 -39.33 14.96
N GLU A 281 -2.20 -39.81 15.26
CA GLU A 281 -1.88 -41.23 15.29
C GLU A 281 -2.44 -41.89 16.56
N ARG A 282 -2.84 -43.17 16.46
CA ARG A 282 -3.33 -43.94 17.60
C ARG A 282 -2.17 -44.24 18.55
N ILE A 283 -2.28 -43.76 19.79
CA ILE A 283 -1.32 -44.07 20.87
C ILE A 283 -1.36 -45.58 21.13
N GLN A 284 -0.21 -46.23 21.12
CA GLN A 284 -0.08 -47.64 21.50
C GLN A 284 0.53 -47.71 22.90
N ASP A 285 0.16 -48.74 23.67
CA ASP A 285 0.73 -48.97 25.01
C ASP A 285 2.25 -49.26 24.97
N LYS A 286 2.79 -49.61 23.80
CA LYS A 286 4.23 -49.87 23.55
C LYS A 286 5.06 -48.59 23.33
N ASP A 287 4.42 -47.43 23.29
CA ASP A 287 5.09 -46.16 23.02
C ASP A 287 5.87 -45.66 24.25
N VAL A 288 7.00 -44.98 24.00
CA VAL A 288 7.84 -44.39 25.07
C VAL A 288 7.00 -43.39 25.87
N SER A 289 6.90 -43.62 27.17
CA SER A 289 6.18 -42.74 28.10
C SER A 289 7.15 -41.76 28.73
N ASP A 290 6.87 -40.47 28.60
CA ASP A 290 7.66 -39.39 29.18
C ASP A 290 6.86 -38.71 30.29
N PRO A 291 7.23 -38.85 31.58
CA PRO A 291 6.45 -38.29 32.70
C PRO A 291 6.21 -36.78 32.62
N LYS A 292 7.10 -36.03 31.96
CA LYS A 292 7.00 -34.57 31.80
C LYS A 292 6.09 -34.14 30.65
N LEU A 293 6.08 -34.89 29.54
CA LEU A 293 5.29 -34.57 28.35
C LEU A 293 3.90 -35.22 28.38
N ASP A 294 3.76 -36.36 29.04
CA ASP A 294 2.51 -37.08 29.20
C ASP A 294 1.48 -36.30 30.05
N LYS A 295 1.94 -35.36 30.88
CA LYS A 295 1.08 -34.38 31.61
C LYS A 295 0.18 -33.57 30.66
N TYR A 296 0.64 -33.32 29.44
CA TYR A 296 -0.10 -32.53 28.45
C TYR A 296 -1.02 -33.37 27.56
N LEU A 297 -1.03 -34.71 27.71
CA LEU A 297 -1.94 -35.59 26.99
C LEU A 297 -3.40 -35.43 27.41
N THR A 298 -3.67 -35.05 28.65
CA THR A 298 -5.02 -34.82 29.16
C THR A 298 -5.54 -33.42 28.88
N TYR A 299 -4.67 -32.51 28.43
CA TYR A 299 -5.08 -31.19 28.02
C TYR A 299 -5.87 -31.30 26.72
N ASP A 300 -7.19 -31.11 26.84
CA ASP A 300 -8.08 -30.99 25.68
C ASP A 300 -8.30 -29.52 25.39
N GLU A 301 -7.65 -29.04 24.33
CA GLU A 301 -7.76 -27.67 23.86
C GLU A 301 -9.18 -27.38 23.31
N ALA A 302 -9.99 -28.41 23.05
CA ALA A 302 -11.35 -28.29 22.53
C ALA A 302 -12.36 -27.75 23.55
N ALA A 303 -12.14 -28.02 24.85
CA ALA A 303 -13.06 -27.60 25.90
C ALA A 303 -13.14 -26.08 26.06
N ASP A 304 -12.07 -25.35 25.72
CA ASP A 304 -11.96 -23.90 25.93
C ASP A 304 -12.32 -23.05 24.70
N SER A 305 -12.51 -23.62 23.49
CA SER A 305 -12.70 -22.82 22.27
C SER A 305 -13.79 -23.27 21.30
N SER A 306 -14.22 -24.54 21.32
CA SER A 306 -15.05 -25.09 20.23
C SER A 306 -16.56 -25.04 20.47
N GLN A 307 -17.02 -24.98 21.72
CA GLN A 307 -18.47 -25.10 22.00
C GLN A 307 -19.27 -23.80 21.85
N ASP A 308 -18.68 -22.62 22.07
CA ASP A 308 -19.47 -21.37 22.14
C ASP A 308 -19.59 -20.57 20.83
N LEU A 309 -18.66 -20.74 19.87
CA LEU A 309 -18.61 -19.86 18.68
C LEU A 309 -19.27 -20.43 17.42
N LEU A 310 -19.39 -21.75 17.29
CA LEU A 310 -20.00 -22.36 16.10
C LEU A 310 -21.49 -22.65 16.27
N ALA A 311 -21.93 -23.01 17.49
CA ALA A 311 -23.34 -23.28 17.76
C ALA A 311 -24.24 -22.04 17.63
N SER A 312 -23.68 -20.83 17.82
CA SER A 312 -24.40 -19.56 17.70
C SER A 312 -24.49 -19.03 16.25
N SER A 313 -23.63 -19.52 15.35
CA SER A 313 -23.54 -19.05 13.96
C SER A 313 -24.29 -19.95 12.97
N ILE A 314 -24.45 -21.24 13.29
CA ILE A 314 -25.15 -22.17 12.39
C ILE A 314 -26.66 -21.95 12.52
N PRO A 315 -27.38 -21.57 11.45
CA PRO A 315 -28.82 -21.43 11.51
C PRO A 315 -29.52 -22.72 11.94
N ASN A 316 -30.58 -22.60 12.75
CA ASN A 316 -31.29 -23.74 13.34
C ASN A 316 -31.83 -24.76 12.31
N PHE A 317 -32.04 -24.37 11.05
CA PHE A 317 -32.49 -25.28 9.99
C PHE A 317 -31.37 -26.18 9.42
N ILE A 318 -30.09 -25.78 9.57
CA ILE A 318 -28.92 -26.61 9.23
C ILE A 318 -28.49 -27.45 10.45
N ASN A 319 -28.81 -26.99 11.66
CA ASN A 319 -28.44 -27.66 12.89
C ASN A 319 -29.20 -28.99 13.08
N ILE A 320 -28.58 -30.09 12.67
CA ILE A 320 -29.13 -31.46 12.80
C ILE A 320 -29.20 -31.89 14.27
N GLU A 321 -28.31 -31.39 15.14
CA GLU A 321 -28.34 -31.70 16.58
C GLU A 321 -29.58 -31.09 17.26
N ALA A 322 -30.01 -29.92 16.82
CA ALA A 322 -31.26 -29.32 17.27
C ALA A 322 -32.49 -30.15 16.89
N ASN A 323 -32.44 -30.88 15.75
CA ASN A 323 -33.49 -31.81 15.34
C ASN A 323 -33.54 -33.07 16.23
N GLU A 324 -32.40 -33.51 16.80
CA GLU A 324 -32.37 -34.66 17.74
C GLU A 324 -33.21 -34.37 19.00
N ASN A 325 -33.21 -33.13 19.48
CA ASN A 325 -34.04 -32.70 20.60
C ASN A 325 -35.53 -32.60 20.26
N ASN A 326 -35.87 -32.43 18.98
CA ASN A 326 -37.23 -32.22 18.50
C ASN A 326 -37.96 -33.52 18.14
N HIS A 327 -37.23 -34.62 17.88
CA HIS A 327 -37.80 -35.95 17.60
C HIS A 327 -37.67 -36.88 18.82
N SER A 328 -38.75 -36.98 19.62
CA SER A 328 -38.79 -37.81 20.83
C SER A 328 -38.81 -39.32 20.58
N GLN A 329 -39.00 -39.76 19.34
CA GLN A 329 -39.02 -41.17 18.95
C GLN A 329 -37.61 -41.68 18.64
N LYS A 330 -36.76 -41.79 19.68
CA LYS A 330 -35.55 -42.62 19.62
C LYS A 330 -36.00 -44.09 19.51
N GLN A 331 -36.15 -44.58 18.28
CA GLN A 331 -36.30 -46.01 18.00
C GLN A 331 -35.12 -46.75 18.66
N GLY A 332 -35.40 -47.77 19.47
CA GLY A 332 -34.51 -48.33 20.50
C GLY A 332 -33.20 -49.00 20.07
N ASN A 333 -32.72 -48.78 18.84
CA ASN A 333 -31.40 -49.23 18.41
C ASN A 333 -30.39 -48.11 18.62
N ARG A 334 -29.53 -48.27 19.61
CA ARG A 334 -28.33 -47.44 19.76
C ARG A 334 -27.47 -47.59 18.48
N PRO A 335 -26.99 -46.50 17.86
CA PRO A 335 -26.05 -46.60 16.75
C PRO A 335 -24.83 -47.43 17.13
N ASP A 336 -24.29 -48.17 16.15
CA ASP A 336 -23.10 -49.01 16.32
C ASP A 336 -21.95 -48.21 16.96
N PHE A 337 -21.02 -48.88 17.65
CA PHE A 337 -19.91 -48.23 18.35
C PHE A 337 -19.03 -47.36 17.44
N THR A 338 -19.05 -47.62 16.14
CA THR A 338 -18.37 -46.86 15.07
C THR A 338 -19.11 -45.58 14.68
N MET A 339 -20.43 -45.54 14.91
CA MET A 339 -21.33 -44.43 14.61
C MET A 339 -21.63 -43.56 15.84
N ASN A 340 -20.96 -43.85 16.98
CA ASN A 340 -21.11 -43.07 18.21
C ASN A 340 -20.02 -42.00 18.32
N PRO A 341 -20.37 -40.70 18.43
CA PRO A 341 -19.41 -39.59 18.54
C PRO A 341 -18.57 -39.62 19.83
N SER A 342 -19.00 -40.38 20.85
CA SER A 342 -18.37 -40.51 22.15
C SER A 342 -17.09 -41.34 22.18
N ASN A 343 -16.76 -42.08 21.13
CA ASN A 343 -15.53 -42.87 21.06
C ASN A 343 -14.39 -42.02 20.45
N TYR A 344 -13.95 -41.01 21.22
CA TYR A 344 -12.98 -40.02 20.77
C TYR A 344 -11.64 -40.62 20.29
N GLU A 345 -11.28 -41.78 20.81
CA GLU A 345 -10.02 -42.49 20.53
C GLU A 345 -9.98 -43.25 19.20
N LYS A 346 -11.13 -43.47 18.54
CA LYS A 346 -11.20 -44.29 17.32
C LYS A 346 -10.88 -43.50 16.04
N ALA A 347 -11.08 -42.18 16.05
CA ALA A 347 -10.75 -41.30 14.92
C ALA A 347 -10.06 -39.98 15.35
N PRO A 348 -8.93 -40.04 16.08
CA PRO A 348 -8.19 -38.84 16.50
C PRO A 348 -7.71 -38.02 15.30
N ILE A 349 -7.36 -38.70 14.20
CA ILE A 349 -6.88 -38.07 12.97
C ILE A 349 -7.88 -37.09 12.36
N LEU A 350 -9.18 -37.44 12.35
CA LEU A 350 -10.20 -36.58 11.74
C LEU A 350 -10.39 -35.29 12.52
N ARG A 351 -10.31 -35.33 13.85
CA ARG A 351 -10.41 -34.12 14.68
C ARG A 351 -9.19 -33.23 14.54
N VAL A 352 -8.00 -33.82 14.50
CA VAL A 352 -6.76 -33.08 14.27
C VAL A 352 -6.79 -32.40 12.90
N LEU A 353 -7.22 -33.11 11.85
CA LEU A 353 -7.37 -32.54 10.51
C LEU A 353 -8.43 -31.43 10.46
N ASN A 354 -9.60 -31.63 11.07
CA ASN A 354 -10.66 -30.62 11.11
C ASN A 354 -10.20 -29.36 11.86
N ARG A 355 -9.58 -29.53 13.03
CA ARG A 355 -9.04 -28.42 13.82
C ARG A 355 -7.92 -27.69 13.06
N MET A 356 -7.07 -28.41 12.35
CA MET A 356 -6.02 -27.82 11.54
C MET A 356 -6.63 -27.05 10.36
N SER A 357 -7.66 -27.59 9.71
CA SER A 357 -8.37 -26.91 8.63
C SER A 357 -9.09 -25.65 9.13
N GLU A 358 -9.73 -25.70 10.31
CA GLU A 358 -10.36 -24.56 10.96
C GLU A 358 -9.34 -23.47 11.25
N LYS A 359 -8.19 -23.84 11.79
CA LYS A 359 -7.11 -22.90 12.07
C LYS A 359 -6.52 -22.27 10.80
N MET A 360 -6.29 -23.08 9.76
CA MET A 360 -5.84 -22.59 8.46
C MET A 360 -6.87 -21.62 7.86
N MET A 361 -8.16 -21.92 7.97
CA MET A 361 -9.24 -21.06 7.49
C MET A 361 -9.37 -19.78 8.31
N LYS A 362 -9.12 -19.81 9.62
CA LYS A 362 -9.14 -18.62 10.49
C LYS A 362 -8.05 -17.62 10.13
N ASP A 363 -6.89 -18.11 9.68
CA ASP A 363 -5.77 -17.27 9.26
C ASP A 363 -5.95 -16.70 7.84
N VAL A 364 -6.84 -17.28 7.03
CA VAL A 364 -7.20 -16.74 5.71
C VAL A 364 -8.12 -15.52 5.91
N PRO A 365 -7.75 -14.33 5.42
CA PRO A 365 -8.62 -13.16 5.51
C PRO A 365 -9.94 -13.45 4.76
N PRO A 366 -11.10 -13.12 5.34
CA PRO A 366 -12.38 -13.38 4.68
C PRO A 366 -12.44 -12.57 3.38
N SER A 367 -12.45 -13.27 2.25
CA SER A 367 -12.62 -12.67 0.92
C SER A 367 -14.10 -12.34 0.63
N ASP A 368 -15.02 -12.97 1.36
CA ASP A 368 -16.46 -12.95 1.10
C ASP A 368 -17.25 -11.95 1.96
N THR A 369 -16.61 -11.17 2.82
CA THR A 369 -17.30 -10.10 3.56
C THR A 369 -17.52 -8.90 2.66
N SER A 370 -18.54 -8.98 1.80
CA SER A 370 -19.03 -7.82 1.07
C SER A 370 -19.53 -6.79 2.09
N ARG A 371 -18.91 -5.59 2.07
CA ARG A 371 -19.17 -4.47 3.00
C ARG A 371 -20.61 -3.91 2.92
N HIS A 372 -21.47 -4.50 2.10
CA HIS A 372 -22.84 -4.06 1.80
C HIS A 372 -23.91 -5.13 2.09
N GLY A 373 -23.56 -6.21 2.80
CA GLY A 373 -24.54 -7.22 3.21
C GLY A 373 -25.58 -6.64 4.19
N PRO A 374 -26.87 -7.00 4.05
CA PRO A 374 -27.90 -6.59 4.99
C PRO A 374 -27.61 -7.15 6.39
N VAL A 375 -27.74 -6.29 7.41
CA VAL A 375 -27.54 -6.68 8.80
C VAL A 375 -28.63 -7.68 9.22
N GLY A 376 -28.22 -8.91 9.56
CA GLY A 376 -29.05 -9.90 10.24
C GLY A 376 -29.28 -11.22 9.50
N LEU A 377 -29.09 -11.29 8.18
CA LEU A 377 -29.17 -12.53 7.43
C LEU A 377 -27.89 -12.69 6.59
N ASP A 378 -27.19 -13.81 6.75
CA ASP A 378 -25.97 -14.07 6.00
C ASP A 378 -26.24 -13.98 4.49
N GLU A 379 -25.33 -13.32 3.76
CA GLU A 379 -25.46 -13.13 2.31
C GLU A 379 -25.59 -14.48 1.58
N GLN A 380 -25.02 -15.55 2.13
CA GLN A 380 -25.19 -16.92 1.64
C GLN A 380 -26.65 -17.37 1.74
N THR A 381 -27.27 -17.21 2.91
CA THR A 381 -28.69 -17.48 3.12
C THR A 381 -29.57 -16.59 2.23
N TYR A 382 -29.22 -15.30 2.11
CA TYR A 382 -29.93 -14.39 1.21
C TYR A 382 -29.80 -14.81 -0.27
N LYS A 383 -28.60 -15.21 -0.72
CA LYS A 383 -28.33 -15.72 -2.07
C LYS A 383 -29.06 -17.02 -2.37
N GLU A 384 -29.14 -17.93 -1.39
CA GLU A 384 -29.90 -19.19 -1.51
C GLU A 384 -31.41 -18.93 -1.59
N LEU A 385 -31.91 -17.94 -0.85
CA LEU A 385 -33.30 -17.49 -0.94
C LEU A 385 -33.58 -16.64 -2.20
N ARG A 386 -32.53 -16.15 -2.87
CA ARG A 386 -32.62 -15.29 -4.06
C ARG A 386 -32.97 -16.11 -5.31
N LEU A 387 -34.25 -16.27 -5.59
CA LEU A 387 -34.73 -16.88 -6.83
C LEU A 387 -34.39 -15.97 -8.04
N ARG A 388 -33.71 -16.49 -9.07
CA ARG A 388 -33.32 -15.71 -10.26
C ARG A 388 -34.52 -15.19 -11.05
N ASP A 389 -35.63 -15.94 -11.05
CA ASP A 389 -36.80 -15.66 -11.89
C ASP A 389 -37.72 -14.57 -11.33
N LEU A 390 -37.61 -14.27 -10.03
CA LEU A 390 -38.45 -13.28 -9.34
C LEU A 390 -37.75 -11.92 -9.16
N GLN A 391 -36.53 -11.78 -9.66
CA GLN A 391 -35.78 -10.54 -9.57
C GLN A 391 -36.29 -9.54 -10.61
N LEU A 392 -36.48 -8.29 -10.18
CA LEU A 392 -36.48 -7.16 -11.10
C LEU A 392 -35.14 -7.19 -11.87
N ALA A 393 -35.17 -6.88 -13.17
CA ALA A 393 -33.94 -6.73 -13.94
C ALA A 393 -33.01 -5.78 -13.16
N ASP A 394 -31.75 -6.18 -12.97
CA ASP A 394 -30.77 -5.40 -12.21
C ASP A 394 -30.83 -3.93 -12.66
N ASP A 395 -30.94 -3.00 -11.70
CA ASP A 395 -30.93 -1.57 -12.01
C ASP A 395 -29.67 -1.26 -12.83
N ASP A 396 -29.85 -0.76 -14.05
CA ASP A 396 -28.74 -0.46 -14.96
C ASP A 396 -27.90 0.68 -14.36
N ASN A 397 -26.83 0.31 -13.64
CA ASN A 397 -25.88 1.25 -13.00
C ASN A 397 -25.01 2.01 -14.02
N ARG A 398 -25.35 2.01 -15.30
CA ARG A 398 -24.71 2.84 -16.30
C ARG A 398 -25.10 4.29 -16.07
N VAL A 399 -24.12 5.12 -15.70
CA VAL A 399 -24.27 6.57 -15.68
C VAL A 399 -24.51 7.06 -17.11
N VAL A 400 -25.78 7.34 -17.45
CA VAL A 400 -26.13 7.92 -18.75
C VAL A 400 -25.65 9.37 -18.79
N LEU A 401 -24.49 9.60 -19.40
CA LEU A 401 -23.94 10.95 -19.56
C LEU A 401 -24.72 11.71 -20.64
N LYS A 402 -25.65 12.57 -20.22
CA LYS A 402 -26.37 13.48 -21.13
C LYS A 402 -25.48 14.69 -21.45
N VAL A 403 -24.78 14.65 -22.58
CA VAL A 403 -23.98 15.79 -23.07
C VAL A 403 -24.93 16.89 -23.54
N HIS A 404 -24.97 18.01 -22.83
CA HIS A 404 -25.91 19.10 -23.09
C HIS A 404 -25.51 19.94 -24.32
N ASP A 405 -24.21 20.02 -24.64
CA ASP A 405 -23.72 20.85 -25.74
C ASP A 405 -22.68 20.07 -26.56
N GLN A 406 -23.18 19.25 -27.49
CA GLN A 406 -22.33 18.47 -28.40
C GLN A 406 -21.56 19.38 -29.36
N SER A 407 -22.08 20.57 -29.67
CA SER A 407 -21.46 21.51 -30.60
C SER A 407 -20.10 22.03 -30.10
N ARG A 408 -19.98 22.25 -28.78
CA ARG A 408 -18.71 22.59 -28.13
C ARG A 408 -17.68 21.48 -28.22
N PHE A 409 -18.09 20.22 -28.24
CA PHE A 409 -17.18 19.09 -28.40
C PHE A 409 -16.57 19.08 -29.81
N PHE A 410 -17.38 19.38 -30.83
CA PHE A 410 -16.92 19.49 -32.22
C PHE A 410 -16.09 20.76 -32.49
N SER A 411 -16.32 21.86 -31.75
CA SER A 411 -15.52 23.09 -31.88
C SER A 411 -14.26 23.10 -31.02
N ALA A 412 -14.29 22.53 -29.81
CA ALA A 412 -13.14 22.51 -28.88
C ALA A 412 -12.09 21.45 -29.27
N GLY A 413 -12.50 20.35 -29.92
CA GLY A 413 -11.56 19.38 -30.50
C GLY A 413 -10.65 19.95 -31.61
N GLN A 414 -10.96 21.14 -32.14
CA GLN A 414 -10.16 21.83 -33.16
C GLN A 414 -8.97 22.62 -32.60
N SER A 415 -8.79 22.77 -31.28
CA SER A 415 -7.69 23.58 -30.73
C SER A 415 -6.45 22.78 -30.35
N VAL A 416 -6.55 21.48 -30.06
CA VAL A 416 -5.44 20.72 -29.45
C VAL A 416 -4.74 19.74 -30.41
N HIS A 417 -5.42 19.23 -31.46
CA HIS A 417 -4.83 18.20 -32.35
C HIS A 417 -5.00 18.41 -33.86
N THR A 418 -5.53 19.54 -34.31
CA THR A 418 -5.58 19.80 -35.75
C THR A 418 -4.21 20.26 -36.23
N SER A 419 -3.58 19.48 -37.09
CA SER A 419 -2.42 19.89 -37.89
C SER A 419 -2.71 21.27 -38.53
N THR A 420 -1.66 22.07 -38.78
CA THR A 420 -1.75 23.41 -39.39
C THR A 420 -2.65 23.45 -40.65
N SER A 421 -2.80 22.32 -41.35
CA SER A 421 -3.75 22.11 -42.44
C SER A 421 -5.22 22.23 -42.04
N ALA A 422 -5.68 21.63 -40.95
CA ALA A 422 -7.07 21.73 -40.52
C ALA A 422 -7.44 23.14 -40.05
N ALA A 423 -6.51 23.87 -39.43
CA ALA A 423 -6.69 25.29 -39.11
C ALA A 423 -6.72 26.23 -40.33
N THR A 424 -6.23 25.78 -41.50
CA THR A 424 -6.35 26.52 -42.76
C THR A 424 -7.66 26.22 -43.49
N TYR A 425 -8.24 25.03 -43.30
CA TYR A 425 -9.57 24.68 -43.85
C TYR A 425 -10.72 25.38 -43.12
N THR A 426 -10.63 25.60 -41.81
CA THR A 426 -11.65 26.35 -41.05
C THR A 426 -11.74 27.82 -41.45
N LYS A 427 -10.65 28.39 -41.96
CA LYS A 427 -10.60 29.78 -42.46
C LYS A 427 -11.18 29.92 -43.88
N ARG A 428 -11.37 28.84 -44.63
CA ARG A 428 -11.91 28.89 -45.99
C ARG A 428 -13.42 28.86 -45.96
N THR A 429 -14.05 29.77 -46.69
CA THR A 429 -15.50 29.74 -46.86
C THR A 429 -15.89 28.60 -47.82
N PRO A 430 -17.00 27.89 -47.56
CA PRO A 430 -17.44 26.78 -48.43
C PRO A 430 -17.76 27.27 -49.85
N ALA A 431 -18.20 28.52 -50.01
CA ALA A 431 -18.44 29.14 -51.31
C ALA A 431 -17.16 29.33 -52.12
N GLU A 432 -16.07 29.76 -51.49
CA GLU A 432 -14.76 29.87 -52.15
C GLU A 432 -14.25 28.48 -52.57
N ALA A 433 -14.37 27.48 -51.70
CA ALA A 433 -13.97 26.10 -52.00
C ALA A 433 -14.75 25.52 -53.19
N LEU A 434 -16.07 25.73 -53.24
CA LEU A 434 -16.91 25.34 -54.37
C LEU A 434 -16.53 26.07 -55.65
N SER A 435 -16.23 27.38 -55.57
CA SER A 435 -15.81 28.15 -56.74
C SER A 435 -14.46 27.69 -57.29
N THR A 436 -13.52 27.31 -56.42
CA THR A 436 -12.24 26.74 -56.82
C THR A 436 -12.43 25.36 -57.46
N LEU A 437 -13.29 24.53 -56.87
CA LEU A 437 -13.61 23.21 -57.41
C LEU A 437 -14.28 23.33 -58.78
N GLN A 438 -15.24 24.23 -58.95
CA GLN A 438 -15.89 24.49 -60.24
C GLN A 438 -14.91 25.02 -61.30
N LYS A 439 -13.96 25.89 -60.92
CA LYS A 439 -12.91 26.37 -61.82
C LYS A 439 -11.97 25.25 -62.24
N ASP A 440 -11.59 24.38 -61.31
CA ASP A 440 -10.76 23.22 -61.62
C ASP A 440 -11.50 22.19 -62.47
N LEU A 441 -12.82 22.01 -62.24
CA LEU A 441 -13.66 21.15 -63.06
C LEU A 441 -13.78 21.64 -64.50
N ARG A 442 -13.91 22.96 -64.70
CA ARG A 442 -13.94 23.58 -66.03
C ARG A 442 -12.61 23.45 -66.77
N LYS A 443 -11.48 23.47 -66.06
CA LYS A 443 -10.16 23.21 -66.67
C LYS A 443 -10.04 21.78 -67.20
N PHE A 444 -10.76 20.80 -66.62
CA PHE A 444 -10.83 19.44 -67.16
C PHE A 444 -11.58 19.38 -68.48
N ASP A 445 -12.63 20.20 -68.66
CA ASP A 445 -13.38 20.29 -69.92
C ASP A 445 -12.59 20.99 -71.03
N GLU A 446 -11.79 22.00 -70.71
CA GLU A 446 -11.02 22.77 -71.72
C GLU A 446 -9.86 21.99 -72.36
N HIS A 447 -9.30 20.99 -71.66
CA HIS A 447 -8.14 20.21 -72.16
C HIS A 447 -8.52 18.95 -72.94
N ASN A 448 -9.80 18.57 -73.01
CA ASN A 448 -10.20 17.26 -73.51
C ASN A 448 -11.22 17.34 -74.65
N GLY A 449 -10.74 17.68 -75.84
CA GLY A 449 -11.58 17.78 -77.03
C GLY A 449 -12.13 16.45 -77.55
N ARG A 450 -11.65 15.26 -77.14
CA ARG A 450 -12.05 13.98 -77.79
C ARG A 450 -12.06 12.68 -76.96
N SER A 451 -11.85 12.67 -75.65
CA SER A 451 -11.99 11.42 -74.87
C SER A 451 -12.52 11.68 -73.47
N SER A 452 -13.59 11.00 -73.05
CA SER A 452 -14.17 11.06 -71.70
C SER A 452 -13.29 10.41 -70.61
N THR A 453 -11.99 10.27 -70.85
CA THR A 453 -11.04 9.66 -69.91
C THR A 453 -10.22 10.77 -69.25
N VAL A 454 -10.47 10.99 -67.96
CA VAL A 454 -9.66 11.87 -67.11
C VAL A 454 -8.33 11.16 -66.86
N ASP A 455 -7.24 11.66 -67.43
CA ASP A 455 -5.91 11.14 -67.15
C ASP A 455 -5.44 11.63 -65.78
N LEU A 456 -5.67 10.82 -64.75
CA LEU A 456 -5.28 11.12 -63.37
C LEU A 456 -3.76 11.29 -63.21
N HIS A 457 -2.94 10.72 -64.11
CA HIS A 457 -1.49 10.82 -64.01
C HIS A 457 -0.96 12.24 -64.32
N SER A 458 -1.51 12.91 -65.35
CA SER A 458 -1.18 14.30 -65.67
C SER A 458 -1.69 15.31 -64.62
N ILE A 459 -2.82 15.02 -63.97
CA ILE A 459 -3.45 15.89 -62.96
C ILE A 459 -2.73 15.80 -61.60
N ILE A 460 -2.30 14.60 -61.23
CA ILE A 460 -1.45 14.38 -60.06
C ILE A 460 -0.02 14.87 -60.35
N ASP A 461 0.32 15.14 -61.62
CA ASP A 461 1.62 15.64 -62.08
C ASP A 461 2.76 14.76 -61.50
N ILE A 462 2.55 13.43 -61.57
CA ILE A 462 3.57 12.44 -61.24
C ILE A 462 4.51 12.39 -62.45
N ASN A 463 5.34 13.41 -62.60
CA ASN A 463 6.37 13.41 -63.62
C ASN A 463 7.54 12.54 -63.14
N ASP A 464 7.41 11.22 -63.28
CA ASP A 464 8.44 10.24 -62.88
C ASP A 464 9.78 10.44 -63.64
N GLU A 465 9.75 11.13 -64.78
CA GLU A 465 10.89 11.49 -65.63
C GLU A 465 11.56 12.83 -65.25
N SER A 466 11.01 13.62 -64.32
CA SER A 466 11.58 14.92 -63.95
C SER A 466 12.82 14.77 -63.06
N SER A 467 13.94 14.39 -63.66
CA SER A 467 15.30 14.59 -63.14
C SER A 467 15.63 16.09 -63.18
N SER A 468 15.00 16.88 -62.32
CA SER A 468 15.27 18.32 -62.23
C SER A 468 15.85 18.63 -60.85
N ASP A 469 17.15 18.42 -60.77
CA ASP A 469 18.11 19.06 -59.87
C ASP A 469 18.50 20.44 -60.44
N GLU A 470 17.54 21.19 -60.99
CA GLU A 470 17.81 22.50 -61.57
C GLU A 470 17.57 23.60 -60.52
N GLU A 471 18.66 24.29 -60.21
CA GLU A 471 18.76 25.56 -59.50
C GLU A 471 17.83 26.64 -60.11
N GLY A 472 16.54 26.57 -59.82
CA GLY A 472 15.60 27.66 -60.02
C GLY A 472 15.46 28.49 -58.73
N PRO A 473 15.43 29.84 -58.78
CA PRO A 473 15.43 30.69 -57.59
C PRO A 473 14.08 30.74 -56.84
N ALA A 474 13.14 29.83 -57.14
CA ALA A 474 11.82 29.81 -56.52
C ALA A 474 11.45 28.39 -56.04
N PRO A 475 11.17 28.19 -54.74
CA PRO A 475 10.72 26.89 -54.24
C PRO A 475 9.35 26.57 -54.85
N LYS A 476 9.31 25.62 -55.79
CA LYS A 476 8.06 25.07 -56.30
C LYS A 476 7.31 24.44 -55.13
N LYS A 477 6.03 24.83 -54.94
CA LYS A 477 5.18 24.30 -53.86
C LYS A 477 5.14 22.77 -53.96
N THR A 478 5.61 22.08 -52.92
CA THR A 478 5.65 20.62 -52.87
C THR A 478 4.21 20.07 -52.92
N LYS A 479 3.85 19.46 -54.05
CA LYS A 479 2.51 18.86 -54.24
C LYS A 479 2.53 17.42 -53.70
N VAL A 480 1.45 17.04 -53.02
CA VAL A 480 1.26 15.71 -52.42
C VAL A 480 1.35 14.65 -53.52
N GLY A 481 2.26 13.68 -53.39
CA GLY A 481 2.47 12.60 -54.37
C GLY A 481 3.72 12.73 -55.25
N SER A 482 4.34 13.92 -55.30
CA SER A 482 5.60 14.15 -56.00
C SER A 482 6.76 13.32 -55.43
N LYS A 483 7.76 12.94 -56.25
CA LYS A 483 8.97 12.20 -55.80
C LYS A 483 9.68 12.90 -54.63
N SER A 484 9.74 14.23 -54.63
CA SER A 484 10.28 15.03 -53.51
C SER A 484 9.45 14.85 -52.23
N SER A 485 8.12 14.91 -52.32
CA SER A 485 7.25 14.66 -51.15
C SER A 485 7.34 13.23 -50.63
N ARG A 486 7.46 12.22 -51.53
CA ARG A 486 7.67 10.81 -51.14
C ARG A 486 9.03 10.64 -50.47
N SER A 487 10.09 11.26 -51.01
CA SER A 487 11.44 11.23 -50.45
C SER A 487 11.49 11.88 -49.07
N ALA A 488 10.82 13.04 -48.90
CA ALA A 488 10.70 13.73 -47.62
C ALA A 488 9.88 12.92 -46.60
N ALA A 489 8.79 12.29 -47.03
CA ALA A 489 8.00 11.40 -46.19
C ALA A 489 8.82 10.16 -45.79
N SER A 490 9.52 9.52 -46.72
CA SER A 490 10.37 8.36 -46.42
C SER A 490 11.54 8.73 -45.50
N SER A 491 12.13 9.92 -45.67
CA SER A 491 13.20 10.38 -44.77
C SER A 491 12.63 10.70 -43.38
N GLN A 492 11.43 11.27 -43.29
CA GLN A 492 10.73 11.47 -42.01
C GLN A 492 10.42 10.13 -41.31
N VAL A 493 9.94 9.13 -42.05
CA VAL A 493 9.68 7.78 -41.50
C VAL A 493 10.99 7.13 -41.03
N LEU A 494 12.04 7.15 -41.85
CA LEU A 494 13.35 6.59 -41.49
C LEU A 494 13.97 7.31 -40.29
N THR A 495 13.82 8.64 -40.19
CA THR A 495 14.31 9.39 -39.03
C THR A 495 13.49 9.08 -37.78
N ALA A 496 12.17 8.92 -37.89
CA ALA A 496 11.32 8.50 -36.76
C ALA A 496 11.67 7.08 -36.29
N VAL A 497 11.88 6.14 -37.21
CA VAL A 497 12.32 4.76 -36.90
C VAL A 497 13.69 4.77 -36.22
N ARG A 498 14.66 5.53 -36.74
CA ARG A 498 15.98 5.70 -36.08
C ARG A 498 15.86 6.28 -34.67
N LYS A 499 15.02 7.30 -34.46
CA LYS A 499 14.77 7.87 -33.13
C LYS A 499 14.16 6.85 -32.17
N ARG A 500 13.20 6.03 -32.64
CA ARG A 500 12.62 4.96 -31.82
C ARG A 500 13.67 3.90 -31.44
N HIS A 501 14.55 3.52 -32.36
CA HIS A 501 15.64 2.59 -32.04
C HIS A 501 16.64 3.18 -31.04
N LEU A 502 16.99 4.47 -31.15
CA LEU A 502 17.88 5.14 -30.20
C LEU A 502 17.31 5.20 -28.78
N HIS A 503 15.99 5.42 -28.65
CA HIS A 503 15.34 5.50 -27.33
C HIS A 503 14.80 4.15 -26.83
N ASN A 504 14.86 3.10 -27.66
CA ASN A 504 14.44 1.73 -27.38
C ASN A 504 13.10 1.64 -26.63
N ASP A 505 12.07 2.27 -27.20
CA ASP A 505 10.71 2.41 -26.64
C ASP A 505 9.92 1.07 -26.59
N ASP A 506 10.55 -0.05 -26.99
CA ASP A 506 9.99 -1.39 -26.81
C ASP A 506 10.25 -1.85 -25.36
N LEU A 507 9.23 -1.65 -24.51
CA LEU A 507 9.18 -2.00 -23.08
C LEU A 507 9.68 -3.43 -22.74
N SER A 508 9.75 -4.33 -23.73
CA SER A 508 10.19 -5.73 -23.56
C SER A 508 11.70 -5.94 -23.65
N SER A 509 12.46 -5.06 -24.32
CA SER A 509 13.91 -5.19 -24.51
C SER A 509 14.74 -4.30 -23.56
N SER A 510 14.10 -3.34 -22.89
CA SER A 510 14.81 -2.37 -22.04
C SER A 510 15.41 -2.99 -20.77
N ASN A 511 14.83 -4.09 -20.28
CA ASN A 511 15.24 -4.77 -19.04
C ASN A 511 16.38 -5.79 -19.23
N SER A 512 16.79 -6.12 -20.46
CA SER A 512 17.71 -7.23 -20.73
C SER A 512 19.06 -6.84 -21.35
N ILE A 513 19.27 -5.57 -21.71
CA ILE A 513 20.51 -5.15 -22.38
C ILE A 513 21.50 -4.63 -21.33
N SER A 514 22.70 -5.20 -21.30
CA SER A 514 23.76 -4.76 -20.38
C SER A 514 24.23 -3.34 -20.71
N THR A 515 24.67 -2.57 -19.71
CA THR A 515 25.27 -1.23 -19.89
C THR A 515 26.39 -1.24 -20.94
N SER A 516 27.17 -2.33 -20.94
CA SER A 516 28.28 -2.56 -21.87
C SER A 516 27.85 -2.70 -23.34
N GLU A 517 26.68 -3.27 -23.62
CA GLU A 517 26.16 -3.42 -24.99
C GLU A 517 25.61 -2.09 -25.50
N ARG A 518 24.91 -1.32 -24.64
CA ARG A 518 24.44 0.02 -25.00
C ARG A 518 25.59 1.00 -25.27
N ALA A 519 26.65 0.93 -24.47
CA ALA A 519 27.84 1.73 -24.70
C ALA A 519 28.47 1.44 -26.08
N LYS A 520 28.46 0.17 -26.52
CA LYS A 520 28.95 -0.26 -27.84
C LYS A 520 28.05 0.19 -28.98
N GLU A 521 26.73 0.07 -28.85
CA GLU A 521 25.80 0.53 -29.89
C GLU A 521 25.89 2.04 -30.16
N LEU A 522 26.20 2.81 -29.13
CA LEU A 522 26.32 4.26 -29.18
C LEU A 522 27.75 4.74 -29.49
N ASP A 523 28.72 3.83 -29.58
CA ASP A 523 30.15 4.12 -29.69
C ASP A 523 30.67 5.06 -28.56
N VAL A 524 30.12 4.96 -27.34
CA VAL A 524 30.49 5.77 -26.17
C VAL A 524 31.20 4.91 -25.10
N SER A 525 31.99 5.51 -24.22
CA SER A 525 32.59 4.82 -23.07
C SER A 525 31.53 4.46 -22.02
N GLU A 526 31.68 3.34 -21.32
CA GLU A 526 30.78 2.93 -20.23
C GLU A 526 30.73 3.98 -19.11
N VAL A 527 31.87 4.55 -18.74
CA VAL A 527 31.96 5.60 -17.71
C VAL A 527 31.14 6.84 -18.07
N ILE A 528 31.16 7.24 -19.35
CA ILE A 528 30.38 8.39 -19.82
C ILE A 528 28.88 8.07 -19.79
N LEU A 529 28.51 6.84 -20.16
CA LEU A 529 27.11 6.40 -20.12
C LEU A 529 26.61 6.36 -18.68
N ASP A 530 27.41 5.87 -17.73
CA ASP A 530 27.08 5.88 -16.31
C ASP A 530 26.95 7.31 -15.78
N ASP A 531 27.90 8.20 -16.09
CA ASP A 531 27.79 9.62 -15.77
C ASP A 531 26.52 10.24 -16.35
N LEU A 532 26.18 9.89 -17.60
CA LEU A 532 24.99 10.39 -18.27
C LEU A 532 23.71 9.87 -17.62
N THR A 533 23.62 8.59 -17.30
CA THR A 533 22.46 8.01 -16.59
C THR A 533 22.30 8.66 -15.22
N MET A 534 23.39 8.93 -14.51
CA MET A 534 23.34 9.64 -13.23
C MET A 534 22.84 11.08 -13.39
N THR A 535 23.34 11.82 -14.38
CA THR A 535 22.83 13.18 -14.68
C THR A 535 21.35 13.16 -15.07
N HIS A 536 20.93 12.23 -15.93
CA HIS A 536 19.54 12.02 -16.34
C HIS A 536 18.64 11.74 -15.13
N ASN A 537 19.07 10.86 -14.23
CA ASN A 537 18.29 10.55 -13.04
C ASN A 537 18.13 11.78 -12.13
N THR A 538 19.21 12.52 -11.87
CA THR A 538 19.17 13.72 -11.02
C THR A 538 18.31 14.84 -11.62
N THR A 539 18.42 15.06 -12.93
CA THR A 539 17.66 16.10 -13.65
C THR A 539 16.16 15.78 -13.66
N VAL A 540 15.80 14.51 -13.86
CA VAL A 540 14.42 14.04 -13.81
C VAL A 540 13.82 14.21 -12.41
N GLU A 541 14.58 13.99 -11.34
CA GLU A 541 14.10 14.29 -9.97
C GLU A 541 13.80 15.77 -9.76
N PHE A 542 14.70 16.65 -10.20
CA PHE A 542 14.45 18.10 -10.10
C PHE A 542 13.29 18.54 -10.99
N LEU A 543 13.08 17.89 -12.13
CA LEU A 543 11.93 18.15 -12.99
C LEU A 543 10.61 17.71 -12.35
N HIS A 544 10.55 16.52 -11.74
CA HIS A 544 9.39 16.08 -10.97
C HIS A 544 9.10 17.04 -9.82
N TYR A 545 10.14 17.43 -9.09
CA TYR A 545 9.98 18.36 -7.99
C TYR A 545 9.51 19.74 -8.47
N PHE A 546 10.08 20.25 -9.57
CA PHE A 546 9.64 21.48 -10.21
C PHE A 546 8.15 21.45 -10.54
N TRP A 547 7.66 20.40 -11.21
CA TRP A 547 6.24 20.31 -11.58
C TRP A 547 5.32 20.14 -10.38
N ALA A 548 5.74 19.36 -9.36
CA ALA A 548 4.98 19.21 -8.13
C ALA A 548 4.82 20.56 -7.39
N VAL A 549 5.87 21.39 -7.36
CA VAL A 549 5.80 22.74 -6.76
C VAL A 549 5.02 23.69 -7.66
N PHE A 550 5.31 23.70 -8.96
CA PHE A 550 4.72 24.63 -9.93
C PHE A 550 3.18 24.50 -10.01
N TYR A 551 2.66 23.27 -9.95
CA TYR A 551 1.22 23.02 -9.96
C TYR A 551 0.56 23.04 -8.57
N SER A 552 1.33 23.18 -7.47
CA SER A 552 0.75 23.24 -6.12
C SER A 552 -0.11 24.49 -5.89
N GLY A 553 0.20 25.60 -6.58
CA GLY A 553 -0.52 26.87 -6.44
C GLY A 553 -0.18 27.65 -5.16
N ASP A 554 0.76 27.16 -4.35
CA ASP A 554 1.15 27.80 -3.09
C ASP A 554 2.10 28.99 -3.33
N PRO A 555 1.74 30.22 -2.89
CA PRO A 555 2.56 31.41 -3.13
C PRO A 555 3.88 31.40 -2.35
N ASP A 556 3.91 30.80 -1.16
CA ASP A 556 5.09 30.74 -0.30
C ASP A 556 6.25 29.95 -0.93
N ARG A 557 5.91 29.02 -1.84
CA ARG A 557 6.87 28.14 -2.53
C ARG A 557 7.40 28.74 -3.83
N ALA A 558 6.98 29.95 -4.21
CA ALA A 558 7.43 30.61 -5.44
C ALA A 558 8.96 30.83 -5.46
N ASN A 559 9.56 31.14 -4.31
CA ASN A 559 11.02 31.27 -4.18
C ASN A 559 11.75 29.94 -4.41
N GLU A 560 11.13 28.81 -4.04
CA GLU A 560 11.67 27.48 -4.29
C GLU A 560 11.70 27.18 -5.79
N ILE A 561 10.65 27.55 -6.53
CA ILE A 561 10.56 27.37 -7.98
C ILE A 561 11.71 28.09 -8.70
N ALA A 562 11.99 29.35 -8.32
CA ALA A 562 13.09 30.11 -8.90
C ALA A 562 14.45 29.42 -8.70
N ARG A 563 14.69 28.87 -7.50
CA ARG A 563 15.90 28.10 -7.20
C ARG A 563 15.94 26.77 -7.93
N LEU A 564 14.80 26.11 -8.13
CA LEU A 564 14.73 24.87 -8.89
C LEU A 564 15.09 25.09 -10.35
N ILE A 565 14.69 26.21 -10.94
CA ILE A 565 15.11 26.55 -12.30
C ILE A 565 16.60 26.80 -12.37
N GLU A 566 17.19 27.47 -11.38
CA GLU A 566 18.65 27.60 -11.28
C GLU A 566 19.33 26.21 -11.22
N THR A 567 18.74 25.25 -10.50
CA THR A 567 19.26 23.87 -10.49
C THR A 567 19.06 23.15 -11.82
N LEU A 568 17.96 23.39 -12.54
CA LEU A 568 17.74 22.86 -13.88
C LEU A 568 18.72 23.46 -14.89
N ASP A 569 19.07 24.74 -14.78
CA ASP A 569 20.10 25.37 -15.60
C ASP A 569 21.50 24.77 -15.32
N LYS A 570 21.85 24.58 -14.04
CA LYS A 570 23.09 23.84 -13.66
C LYS A 570 23.09 22.41 -14.21
N SER A 571 21.91 21.80 -14.32
CA SER A 571 21.76 20.46 -14.86
C SER A 571 22.00 20.42 -16.38
N LEU A 572 21.62 21.48 -17.12
CA LEU A 572 21.99 21.65 -18.53
C LEU A 572 23.50 21.79 -18.70
N ASP A 573 24.16 22.53 -17.81
CA ASP A 573 25.62 22.69 -17.88
C ASP A 573 26.36 21.38 -17.57
N ARG A 574 25.82 20.54 -16.69
CA ARG A 574 26.33 19.18 -16.47
C ARG A 574 26.15 18.28 -17.68
N ILE A 575 25.01 18.35 -18.36
CA ILE A 575 24.77 17.61 -19.61
C ILE A 575 25.78 18.04 -20.67
N LYS A 576 26.03 19.36 -20.82
CA LYS A 576 27.05 19.88 -21.74
C LYS A 576 28.44 19.37 -21.36
N ALA A 577 28.79 19.38 -20.06
CA ALA A 577 30.08 18.88 -19.59
C ALA A 577 30.28 17.38 -19.89
N VAL A 578 29.25 16.55 -19.72
CA VAL A 578 29.30 15.12 -20.10
C VAL A 578 29.43 14.98 -21.63
N ALA A 579 28.73 15.81 -22.40
CA ALA A 579 28.82 15.81 -23.86
C ALA A 579 30.23 16.23 -24.35
N ASP A 580 30.86 17.19 -23.69
CA ASP A 580 32.22 17.64 -24.00
C ASP A 580 33.28 16.59 -23.60
N ARG A 581 33.10 15.89 -22.47
CA ARG A 581 33.94 14.73 -22.11
C ARG A 581 33.85 13.62 -23.15
N ALA A 582 32.66 13.34 -23.67
CA ALA A 582 32.48 12.35 -24.72
C ALA A 582 33.12 12.75 -26.04
N GLU A 583 33.12 14.04 -26.35
CA GLU A 583 33.85 14.55 -27.51
C GLU A 583 35.36 14.39 -27.33
N ALA A 584 35.89 14.65 -26.14
CA ALA A 584 37.30 14.42 -25.83
C ALA A 584 37.68 12.94 -25.97
N ASP A 585 36.85 12.02 -25.48
CA ASP A 585 37.04 10.57 -25.64
C ASP A 585 36.99 10.16 -27.12
N ARG A 586 36.07 10.73 -27.90
CA ARG A 586 35.98 10.48 -29.35
C ARG A 586 37.24 10.97 -30.06
N VAL A 587 37.72 12.18 -29.74
CA VAL A 587 38.96 12.73 -30.30
C VAL A 587 40.16 11.86 -29.94
N ALA A 588 40.26 11.38 -28.69
CA ALA A 588 41.32 10.46 -28.28
C ALA A 588 41.29 9.14 -29.05
N ARG A 589 40.11 8.57 -29.32
CA ARG A 589 39.96 7.37 -30.16
C ARG A 589 40.35 7.62 -31.62
N ILE A 590 40.00 8.78 -32.17
CA ILE A 590 40.42 9.18 -33.53
C ILE A 590 41.94 9.31 -33.60
N GLU A 591 42.57 9.94 -32.61
CA GLU A 591 44.02 10.06 -32.57
C GLU A 591 44.72 8.70 -32.44
N GLN A 592 44.20 7.80 -31.60
CA GLN A 592 44.73 6.43 -31.49
C GLN A 592 44.61 5.69 -32.82
N ALA A 593 43.42 5.70 -33.44
CA ALA A 593 43.20 5.05 -34.74
C ALA A 593 44.05 5.68 -35.86
N ARG A 594 44.29 6.99 -35.80
CA ARG A 594 45.20 7.69 -36.71
C ARG A 594 46.65 7.22 -36.52
N ARG A 595 47.14 7.16 -35.28
CA ARG A 595 48.50 6.67 -34.96
C ARG A 595 48.68 5.21 -35.40
N GLU A 596 47.69 4.35 -35.17
CA GLU A 596 47.71 2.94 -35.61
C GLU A 596 47.72 2.82 -37.14
N ASN A 597 46.95 3.65 -37.85
CA ASN A 597 46.95 3.66 -39.30
C ASN A 597 48.28 4.20 -39.86
N GLU A 598 48.86 5.23 -39.24
CA GLU A 598 50.19 5.74 -39.60
C GLU A 598 51.27 4.66 -39.39
N LEU A 599 51.25 3.92 -38.27
CA LEU A 599 52.15 2.79 -38.03
C LEU A 599 51.94 1.64 -39.03
N SER A 600 50.69 1.33 -39.36
CA SER A 600 50.35 0.29 -40.34
C SER A 600 50.80 0.67 -41.76
N ASN A 601 50.64 1.94 -42.14
CA ASN A 601 51.10 2.49 -43.41
C ASN A 601 52.63 2.54 -43.52
N GLN A 602 53.35 2.62 -42.41
CA GLN A 602 54.81 2.50 -42.39
C GLN A 602 55.27 1.05 -42.54
N ARG A 603 54.49 0.08 -42.04
CA ARG A 603 54.80 -1.37 -42.11
C ARG A 603 54.38 -2.00 -43.44
N GLU A 604 53.27 -1.57 -44.02
CA GLU A 604 52.69 -2.17 -45.24
C GLU A 604 52.96 -1.32 -46.48
N ARG A 605 53.17 -1.97 -47.64
CA ARG A 605 53.43 -1.28 -48.92
C ARG A 605 52.19 -0.54 -49.49
N LYS A 606 50.98 -0.82 -48.96
CA LYS A 606 49.73 -0.19 -49.40
C LYS A 606 49.29 0.84 -48.37
N LYS A 607 49.18 2.11 -48.78
CA LYS A 607 48.70 3.20 -47.92
C LYS A 607 47.17 3.13 -47.76
N ARG A 608 46.69 2.86 -46.56
CA ARG A 608 45.28 2.97 -46.17
C ARG A 608 44.95 4.42 -45.80
N ARG A 609 43.94 5.00 -46.46
CA ARG A 609 43.41 6.33 -46.09
C ARG A 609 42.62 6.20 -44.79
N PHE A 610 42.79 7.16 -43.88
CA PHE A 610 42.07 7.24 -42.62
C PHE A 610 40.87 8.16 -42.78
N ASP A 611 39.66 7.65 -42.53
CA ASP A 611 38.44 8.44 -42.54
C ASP A 611 38.03 8.76 -41.09
N PRO A 612 38.17 10.01 -40.62
CA PRO A 612 37.86 10.39 -39.24
C PRO A 612 36.36 10.34 -38.92
N GLU A 613 35.50 10.37 -39.94
CA GLU A 613 34.03 10.27 -39.80
C GLU A 613 33.53 8.84 -39.60
N ALA A 614 34.39 7.83 -39.81
CA ALA A 614 34.02 6.43 -39.58
C ALA A 614 33.81 6.12 -38.09
N ILE A 615 34.45 6.89 -37.19
CA ILE A 615 34.29 6.77 -35.74
C ILE A 615 33.10 7.64 -35.33
N LYS A 616 31.94 6.99 -35.17
CA LYS A 616 30.70 7.59 -34.68
C LYS A 616 30.76 7.74 -33.16
N GLY A 617 29.83 8.50 -32.59
CA GLY A 617 29.77 8.77 -31.13
C GLY A 617 30.14 10.21 -30.77
N GLY A 618 30.49 10.44 -29.50
CA GLY A 618 30.84 11.76 -28.95
C GLY A 618 29.64 12.66 -28.67
N LYS A 619 29.82 13.99 -28.80
CA LYS A 619 28.82 14.99 -28.40
C LYS A 619 27.50 14.86 -29.15
N GLN A 620 27.55 14.53 -30.43
CA GLN A 620 26.35 14.40 -31.26
C GLN A 620 25.47 13.23 -30.82
N ALA A 621 26.08 12.09 -30.46
CA ALA A 621 25.34 10.92 -29.98
C ALA A 621 24.66 11.22 -28.63
N ILE A 622 25.38 11.88 -27.71
CA ILE A 622 24.82 12.27 -26.41
C ILE A 622 23.67 13.27 -26.58
N ASN A 623 23.83 14.29 -27.41
CA ASN A 623 22.76 15.26 -27.66
C ASN A 623 21.51 14.61 -28.27
N GLN A 624 21.67 13.56 -29.10
CA GLN A 624 20.53 12.82 -29.65
C GLN A 624 19.78 12.04 -28.57
N ILE A 625 20.50 11.41 -27.64
CA ILE A 625 19.89 10.65 -26.53
C ILE A 625 19.20 11.58 -25.53
N VAL A 626 19.79 12.75 -25.26
CA VAL A 626 19.31 13.68 -24.23
C VAL A 626 18.30 14.69 -24.80
N ASP A 627 18.03 14.70 -26.11
CA ASP A 627 17.06 15.61 -26.76
C ASP A 627 15.69 15.67 -26.05
N PRO A 628 15.07 14.55 -25.64
CA PRO A 628 13.80 14.60 -24.91
C PRO A 628 13.91 15.32 -23.56
N LEU A 629 15.04 15.16 -22.88
CA LEU A 629 15.29 15.77 -21.60
C LEU A 629 15.58 17.27 -21.73
N LEU A 630 16.36 17.67 -22.74
CA LEU A 630 16.55 19.08 -23.09
C LEU A 630 15.20 19.76 -23.36
N ARG A 631 14.35 19.11 -24.16
CA ARG A 631 12.99 19.60 -24.43
C ARG A 631 12.14 19.72 -23.17
N ALA A 632 12.26 18.78 -22.23
CA ALA A 632 11.52 18.82 -20.97
C ALA A 632 11.98 19.98 -20.07
N ILE A 633 13.29 20.23 -20.00
CA ILE A 633 13.86 21.38 -19.27
C ILE A 633 13.45 22.71 -19.92
N ASP A 634 13.54 22.80 -21.25
CA ASP A 634 13.14 24.00 -22.00
C ASP A 634 11.63 24.28 -21.86
N ALA A 635 10.79 23.24 -21.80
CA ALA A 635 9.37 23.38 -21.53
C ALA A 635 9.10 23.90 -20.12
N ALA A 636 9.78 23.36 -19.10
CA ALA A 636 9.69 23.84 -17.72
C ALA A 636 10.10 25.32 -17.61
N ARG A 637 11.24 25.68 -18.22
CA ARG A 637 11.74 27.05 -18.29
C ARG A 637 10.77 27.97 -19.01
N GLY A 638 10.25 27.56 -20.17
CA GLY A 638 9.30 28.33 -20.96
C GLY A 638 7.98 28.59 -20.22
N GLN A 639 7.44 27.58 -19.54
CA GLN A 639 6.23 27.74 -18.73
C GLN A 639 6.45 28.65 -17.52
N TYR A 640 7.58 28.51 -16.83
CA TYR A 640 7.92 29.42 -15.74
C TYR A 640 8.08 30.86 -16.20
N GLN A 641 8.82 31.10 -17.28
CA GLN A 641 9.03 32.45 -17.81
C GLN A 641 7.70 33.10 -18.22
N LYS A 642 6.81 32.32 -18.84
CA LYS A 642 5.45 32.78 -19.17
C LYS A 642 4.65 33.14 -17.92
N ALA A 643 4.64 32.27 -16.90
CA ALA A 643 3.95 32.53 -15.65
C ALA A 643 4.51 33.75 -14.91
N LEU A 644 5.84 33.92 -14.89
CA LEU A 644 6.51 35.09 -14.31
C LEU A 644 6.09 36.37 -15.02
N GLN A 645 6.08 36.39 -16.35
CA GLN A 645 5.64 37.54 -17.14
C GLN A 645 4.16 37.88 -16.87
N GLU A 646 3.29 36.88 -16.81
CA GLU A 646 1.88 37.08 -16.46
C GLU A 646 1.70 37.65 -15.04
N GLN A 647 2.48 37.20 -14.07
CA GLN A 647 2.46 37.74 -12.71
C GLN A 647 2.98 39.18 -12.65
N ILE A 648 4.08 39.49 -13.33
CA ILE A 648 4.61 40.86 -13.42
C ILE A 648 3.56 41.78 -14.07
N ALA A 649 2.90 41.33 -15.14
CA ALA A 649 1.84 42.08 -15.81
C ALA A 649 0.60 42.29 -14.92
N ARG A 650 0.21 41.29 -14.11
CA ARG A 650 -0.87 41.43 -13.14
C ARG A 650 -0.51 42.40 -12.00
N ASN A 651 0.73 42.35 -11.52
CA ASN A 651 1.19 43.25 -10.46
C ASN A 651 1.29 44.69 -10.93
N SER A 652 1.71 44.94 -12.18
CA SER A 652 1.71 46.29 -12.77
C SER A 652 0.30 46.83 -13.05
N ALA A 653 -0.63 45.97 -13.45
CA ALA A 653 -2.04 46.33 -13.59
C ALA A 653 -2.68 46.70 -12.24
N ASN A 654 -2.38 45.95 -11.17
CA ASN A 654 -2.89 46.22 -9.83
C ASN A 654 -2.26 47.44 -9.14
N THR A 655 -1.11 47.94 -9.62
CA THR A 655 -0.49 49.19 -9.10
C THR A 655 -0.90 50.44 -9.87
N THR A 656 -1.57 50.28 -11.02
CA THR A 656 -2.07 51.38 -11.85
C THR A 656 -3.57 51.62 -11.70
N ALA A 657 -4.29 50.68 -11.07
CA ALA A 657 -5.64 50.86 -10.52
C ALA A 657 -5.54 51.27 -9.04
#